data_AF-A0A2H0LFG9-F1
#
_entry.id   AF-A0A2H0LFG9-F1
#
_cell.length_a   1.000
_cell.length_b   1.000
_cell.length_c   1.000
_cell.angle_alpha   90.00
_cell.angle_beta   90.00
_cell.angle_gamma   90.00
#
_symmetry.space_group_name_H-M   'P 1'
#
loop_
_entity.id
_entity.type
_entity.pdbx_description
1 polymer ?
#
loop_
_entity_poly.entity_id
_entity_poly.type
_entity_poly.pdbx_seq_one_letter_code
_entity_poly.pdbx_strand_id
1 'polypeptide(L)'
;GLDGAYGQTAQATSEWCFVLPKCVTRHTAVLTGLDPLQNYQLRVKSDDAHGHEAVPVGNLTASSWSLWTQTVFKPTPLPFISACVSVGAMPGCVQYVWPHEMSWIGNELLIHFNATAEDLTRGDLVFEANVIFVAQHEEQWVDLEVAAGTDPSTLAVVNPGGVTIDRAGRYAVAVPANLFSPGVNYLRLRGLTIDADEMGYGKVAPVAVWDRLQLRFAQLQPPTLTDEQLLDRAQAQAARYFWDQAFNTNGFVRDITNSYQASTASTGFGLAALAVMAERAGTSPEWTITAAQAQARAQQILDAAVALQNQQAANPEEYGKAGLLYHFVEPDGRRWKSIGGEASDVEVSTIDTAIFLAGALTAGEYFGGTVQARANEFLDNLNWSYFFNPATQQFHHAWKPEPFNQQGYTVIPSDGQGRLSNVEWDRPGDETLLVNLLALATDPASAAFRSSLYAWPRVTRSYAGYNLVNTYRGSMFTYLFGHAFFDLDEVGADDPASAGFPQQPSVDWFINARDGILANRQYVIDQAANFLTYGPEQWGLAASTRPDGTYFGDNGAKPAECDFNLQTGQCGPTPPAPQSGEPHHDGTVPPYASIGSMPIVRTSPSELLSNNLGFQALRHYHTAHYSGLWGPYGPLDALQTELRNGQPFTSYGWLYVGIDVGPEALLIEQYRSGHVADALMRHPRIRQALHQHFPSLPSAAPVLAAIGPKTVVEGNELVITLSAMDLDGDALTFSAQNLPAGATLTGDTFRWTPDFAQGGANYPVTFRVSDSVLTDEEIVIIAVQQAPAPTNFITVPALGSVVDRTQPIVVQGTATAPAGSYISSVSFRVDDVTNNPATFVIAQSLLSVPSQQVFNWGTSIYANAAPGHKLRVQTTAIGPTGTSNLFTLYINPDGTVASCYVLTAAYGTPYAADIQALNALRERFVPMGTWHQTYLDWYDRQGPRMAAVVRRSPFLQGLVRGLAKPAAAFARWRLQASR
;
A
#
# COMPACT_ATOMS: atom_id res chain seq x y z
N GLY A 1 59.33 0.54 32.56
CA GLY A 1 59.27 -0.14 33.86
C GLY A 1 58.08 0.32 34.68
N LEU A 2 57.57 -0.58 35.53
CA LEU A 2 56.77 -0.25 36.70
C LEU A 2 57.66 0.57 37.66
N ASP A 3 57.72 1.88 37.46
CA ASP A 3 58.08 2.87 38.48
C ASP A 3 58.00 4.28 37.86
N GLY A 4 56.83 4.91 38.04
CA GLY A 4 56.73 6.23 38.65
C GLY A 4 57.45 7.45 38.05
N ALA A 5 58.02 7.43 36.84
CA ALA A 5 58.57 8.63 36.21
C ALA A 5 58.09 8.77 34.77
N TYR A 6 57.10 9.65 34.55
CA TYR A 6 56.74 10.14 33.22
C TYR A 6 57.90 10.95 32.66
N GLY A 7 58.73 10.30 31.83
CA GLY A 7 59.84 10.93 31.12
C GLY A 7 59.47 11.26 29.68
N GLN A 8 59.31 12.56 29.42
CA GLN A 8 59.22 13.26 28.12
C GLN A 8 57.99 13.01 27.25
N THR A 9 56.96 13.83 27.47
CA THR A 9 55.95 14.20 26.48
C THR A 9 56.59 15.02 25.36
N ALA A 10 56.65 14.49 24.14
CA ALA A 10 56.74 15.33 22.95
C ALA A 10 55.30 15.77 22.61
N GLN A 11 54.93 17.01 22.93
CA GLN A 11 53.70 17.62 22.44
C GLN A 11 53.91 17.99 20.96
N ALA A 12 53.12 17.41 20.06
CA ALA A 12 52.93 17.96 18.74
C ALA A 12 51.87 19.08 18.84
N THR A 13 52.26 20.34 18.62
CA THR A 13 51.35 21.50 18.58
C THR A 13 50.70 21.65 17.20
N SER A 14 49.45 22.13 17.19
CA SER A 14 48.48 22.19 16.07
C SER A 14 48.79 23.21 14.96
N GLU A 15 48.22 22.99 13.76
CA GLU A 15 47.41 23.98 13.01
C GLU A 15 46.65 23.34 11.82
N TRP A 16 45.49 23.90 11.46
CA TRP A 16 44.54 23.43 10.45
C TRP A 16 44.96 23.78 9.00
N CYS A 17 44.59 22.96 8.01
CA CYS A 17 44.24 23.46 6.66
C CYS A 17 43.38 22.49 5.83
N PHE A 18 42.47 23.11 5.08
CA PHE A 18 41.43 22.60 4.19
C PHE A 18 41.95 22.29 2.75
N VAL A 19 41.15 21.49 2.02
CA VAL A 19 41.11 21.24 0.56
C VAL A 19 42.10 20.19 -0.02
N LEU A 20 41.51 19.14 -0.63
CA LEU A 20 42.02 17.91 -1.31
C LEU A 20 42.17 16.64 -0.43
N PRO A 21 41.70 15.44 -0.86
CA PRO A 21 41.63 14.27 0.00
C PRO A 21 42.95 13.49 0.03
N LYS A 22 44.08 14.13 0.31
CA LYS A 22 45.30 13.47 0.83
C LYS A 22 46.08 14.40 1.76
N CYS A 23 45.53 14.66 2.94
CA CYS A 23 46.37 14.93 4.10
C CYS A 23 46.98 13.61 4.57
N VAL A 24 48.22 13.30 4.16
CA VAL A 24 49.04 12.37 4.94
C VAL A 24 49.93 13.22 5.83
N THR A 25 49.41 13.62 6.99
CA THR A 25 50.28 14.09 8.08
C THR A 25 50.99 12.85 8.64
N ARG A 26 52.20 12.56 8.15
CA ARG A 26 53.08 11.59 8.80
C ARG A 26 53.61 12.21 10.09
N HIS A 27 53.17 11.68 11.22
CA HIS A 27 53.78 11.97 12.50
C HIS A 27 54.85 10.92 12.77
N THR A 28 56.11 11.34 12.73
CA THR A 28 57.24 10.49 13.10
C THR A 28 57.68 10.87 14.50
N ALA A 29 57.43 10.00 15.47
CA ALA A 29 58.03 10.11 16.79
C ALA A 29 59.26 9.18 16.82
N VAL A 30 60.46 9.76 16.90
CA VAL A 30 61.69 8.99 17.07
C VAL A 30 61.98 8.90 18.56
N LEU A 31 61.84 7.70 19.13
CA LEU A 31 62.20 7.44 20.52
C LEU A 31 63.69 7.13 20.59
N THR A 32 64.50 8.08 21.07
CA THR A 32 65.95 7.92 21.24
C THR A 32 66.30 7.67 22.71
N GLY A 33 67.33 6.86 22.98
CA GLY A 33 67.83 6.62 24.33
C GLY A 33 67.13 5.52 25.13
N LEU A 34 66.45 4.59 24.45
CA LEU A 34 65.86 3.40 25.08
C LEU A 34 66.96 2.38 25.41
N ASP A 35 66.89 1.78 26.60
CA ASP A 35 67.78 0.70 27.04
C ASP A 35 67.34 -0.62 26.40
N PRO A 36 68.21 -1.29 25.61
CA PRO A 36 67.86 -2.52 24.91
C PRO A 36 67.52 -3.71 25.81
N LEU A 37 67.77 -3.64 27.12
CA LEU A 37 67.46 -4.69 28.08
C LEU A 37 66.13 -4.48 28.83
N GLN A 38 65.41 -3.38 28.57
CA GLN A 38 64.09 -3.13 29.15
C GLN A 38 62.97 -3.29 28.13
N ASN A 39 61.83 -3.80 28.61
CA ASN A 39 60.59 -3.84 27.84
C ASN A 39 59.86 -2.49 27.95
N TYR A 40 59.48 -1.94 26.81
CA TYR A 40 58.71 -0.70 26.70
C TYR A 40 57.30 -0.97 26.16
N GLN A 41 56.33 -0.17 26.59
CA GLN A 41 55.00 -0.15 26.00
C GLN A 41 54.76 1.20 25.34
N LEU A 42 54.36 1.18 24.07
CA LEU A 42 53.94 2.37 23.34
C LEU A 42 52.41 2.52 23.50
N ARG A 43 51.96 3.67 24.00
CA ARG A 43 50.54 4.03 24.00
C ARG A 43 50.35 5.31 23.20
N VAL A 44 49.38 5.29 22.28
CA VAL A 44 48.96 6.45 21.51
C VAL A 44 47.57 6.83 22.01
N LYS A 45 47.40 8.08 22.46
CA LYS A 45 46.09 8.60 22.88
C LYS A 45 45.56 9.52 21.78
N SER A 46 44.40 9.22 21.23
CA SER A 46 43.58 10.21 20.50
C SER A 46 42.45 10.64 21.40
N ASP A 47 42.36 11.93 21.73
CA ASP A 47 41.12 12.50 22.28
C ASP A 47 40.27 12.91 21.07
N ASP A 48 39.24 12.12 20.74
CA ASP A 48 38.05 12.76 20.18
C ASP A 48 37.30 13.38 21.37
N ALA A 49 36.64 14.51 21.17
CA ALA A 49 36.07 15.28 22.29
C ALA A 49 34.87 14.57 22.99
N HIS A 50 34.71 13.26 22.83
CA HIS A 50 33.58 12.45 23.31
C HIS A 50 34.02 11.37 24.32
N GLY A 51 35.28 11.35 24.74
CA GLY A 51 35.72 10.60 25.93
C GLY A 51 35.76 9.07 25.75
N HIS A 52 35.82 8.58 24.51
CA HIS A 52 36.00 7.16 24.24
C HIS A 52 37.49 6.80 24.16
N GLU A 53 37.97 5.97 25.09
CA GLU A 53 39.35 5.44 25.08
C GLU A 53 39.54 4.43 23.94
N ALA A 54 40.52 4.67 23.07
CA ALA A 54 40.86 3.78 21.97
C ALA A 54 41.80 2.63 22.40
N VAL A 55 41.32 1.41 22.14
CA VAL A 55 42.01 0.19 21.64
C VAL A 55 43.28 -0.28 22.37
N PRO A 56 43.26 -1.48 23.02
CA PRO A 56 44.47 -2.16 23.43
C PRO A 56 45.20 -2.72 22.20
N VAL A 57 46.39 -2.20 21.88
CA VAL A 57 47.31 -2.89 20.97
C VAL A 57 47.96 -4.03 21.75
N GLY A 58 47.78 -5.27 21.29
CA GLY A 58 48.34 -6.47 21.93
C GLY A 58 49.86 -6.36 22.15
N ASN A 59 50.33 -6.92 23.28
CA ASN A 59 51.73 -6.89 23.69
C ASN A 59 52.68 -7.43 22.60
N LEU A 60 53.51 -6.56 22.03
CA LEU A 60 54.66 -6.97 21.22
C LEU A 60 55.87 -7.18 22.15
N THR A 61 56.22 -8.42 22.45
CA THR A 61 57.52 -8.80 23.02
C THR A 61 58.40 -9.34 21.90
N ALA A 62 59.54 -8.70 21.64
CA ALA A 62 60.52 -9.16 20.66
C ALA A 62 61.64 -9.96 21.34
N SER A 63 61.96 -11.16 20.84
CA SER A 63 63.21 -11.88 21.14
C SER A 63 63.88 -12.34 19.84
N SER A 64 65.22 -12.41 19.85
CA SER A 64 66.08 -12.21 18.68
C SER A 64 66.48 -13.46 17.87
N TRP A 65 65.62 -14.48 17.74
CA TRP A 65 66.03 -15.77 17.11
C TRP A 65 65.07 -16.37 16.05
N SER A 66 64.34 -15.55 15.29
CA SER A 66 63.60 -16.01 14.09
C SER A 66 63.53 -14.93 13.00
N LEU A 67 64.58 -14.84 12.18
CA LEU A 67 64.62 -14.06 10.93
C LEU A 67 64.42 -14.99 9.72
N TRP A 68 63.32 -15.75 9.75
CA TRP A 68 62.62 -16.28 8.58
C TRP A 68 61.14 -16.17 8.91
N THR A 69 60.51 -15.05 8.57
CA THR A 69 59.07 -14.89 8.67
C THR A 69 58.53 -14.50 7.30
N GLN A 70 57.80 -15.46 6.72
CA GLN A 70 56.74 -15.23 5.75
C GLN A 70 55.94 -14.00 6.19
N THR A 71 55.76 -13.05 5.29
CA THR A 71 54.87 -11.93 5.52
C THR A 71 53.44 -12.43 5.37
N VAL A 72 52.84 -12.89 6.48
CA VAL A 72 51.39 -12.97 6.59
C VAL A 72 50.88 -11.53 6.56
N PHE A 73 50.44 -11.08 5.39
CA PHE A 73 49.57 -9.92 5.32
C PHE A 73 48.27 -10.30 6.04
N LYS A 74 48.09 -9.86 7.28
CA LYS A 74 46.73 -9.60 7.76
C LYS A 74 46.33 -8.27 7.13
N PRO A 75 45.44 -8.24 6.14
CA PRO A 75 44.93 -6.98 5.65
C PRO A 75 44.15 -6.38 6.81
N THR A 76 44.60 -5.25 7.35
CA THR A 76 43.61 -4.29 7.87
C THR A 76 42.76 -3.91 6.67
N PRO A 77 41.45 -4.19 6.67
CA PRO A 77 40.59 -3.81 5.58
C PRO A 77 40.60 -2.28 5.50
N LEU A 78 41.26 -1.73 4.48
CA LEU A 78 40.81 -0.46 3.94
C LEU A 78 39.42 -0.75 3.36
N PRO A 79 38.38 0.02 3.71
CA PRO A 79 37.02 -0.27 3.32
C PRO A 79 36.86 0.03 1.82
N PHE A 80 37.26 -0.92 0.99
CA PHE A 80 36.67 -1.07 -0.33
C PHE A 80 35.25 -1.60 -0.09
N ILE A 81 34.27 -0.78 -0.44
CA ILE A 81 32.85 -1.09 -0.35
C ILE A 81 32.55 -2.19 -1.38
N SER A 82 32.80 -3.43 -1.00
CA SER A 82 31.99 -4.55 -1.45
C SER A 82 30.80 -4.60 -0.50
N ALA A 83 29.60 -4.34 -1.02
CA ALA A 83 28.38 -4.48 -0.24
C ALA A 83 28.16 -5.97 0.06
N CYS A 84 28.59 -6.41 1.25
CA CYS A 84 27.95 -7.42 2.09
C CYS A 84 28.74 -7.48 3.41
N VAL A 85 28.50 -6.53 4.31
CA VAL A 85 28.90 -6.67 5.72
C VAL A 85 27.77 -7.40 6.43
N SER A 86 28.03 -8.58 7.01
CA SER A 86 27.20 -9.06 8.10
C SER A 86 28.04 -9.61 9.24
N VAL A 87 27.98 -8.92 10.38
CA VAL A 87 27.88 -9.60 11.67
C VAL A 87 26.39 -9.57 12.01
N GLY A 88 25.68 -10.67 11.77
CA GLY A 88 24.25 -10.81 12.02
C GLY A 88 23.43 -11.00 10.72
N ALA A 89 22.76 -12.15 10.62
CA ALA A 89 22.01 -12.58 9.44
C ALA A 89 21.00 -11.53 8.93
N MET A 90 21.17 -11.08 7.68
CA MET A 90 20.11 -10.47 6.88
C MET A 90 19.84 -11.35 5.64
N PRO A 91 18.57 -11.57 5.25
CA PRO A 91 18.22 -12.27 4.01
C PRO A 91 18.32 -11.29 2.84
N GLY A 92 19.31 -11.50 1.96
CA GLY A 92 19.55 -10.65 0.78
C GLY A 92 20.99 -10.63 0.24
N CYS A 93 21.98 -11.09 1.01
CA CYS A 93 23.31 -11.34 0.46
C CYS A 93 23.33 -12.68 -0.29
N VAL A 94 23.43 -12.62 -1.61
CA VAL A 94 23.81 -13.79 -2.42
C VAL A 94 25.15 -14.30 -1.87
N GLN A 95 25.20 -15.60 -1.59
CA GLN A 95 26.23 -16.24 -0.77
C GLN A 95 27.58 -16.26 -1.49
N TYR A 96 28.40 -15.25 -1.20
CA TYR A 96 29.80 -15.21 -1.54
C TYR A 96 30.62 -16.07 -0.58
N VAL A 97 31.59 -16.77 -1.13
CA VAL A 97 32.56 -17.53 -0.37
C VAL A 97 33.72 -16.60 -0.05
N TRP A 98 33.76 -16.10 1.20
CA TRP A 98 34.79 -15.15 1.61
C TRP A 98 36.17 -15.82 1.64
N PRO A 99 37.19 -15.21 1.00
CA PRO A 99 38.58 -15.56 1.25
C PRO A 99 38.88 -15.39 2.74
N HIS A 100 39.19 -16.48 3.43
CA HIS A 100 39.68 -16.46 4.80
C HIS A 100 41.12 -15.94 4.88
N GLU A 101 41.93 -16.24 3.85
CA GLU A 101 43.30 -15.75 3.70
C GLU A 101 43.68 -15.73 2.22
N MET A 102 44.52 -14.76 1.81
CA MET A 102 45.11 -14.71 0.48
C MET A 102 46.60 -14.51 0.62
N SER A 103 47.39 -15.34 -0.06
CA SER A 103 48.85 -15.30 0.03
C SER A 103 49.49 -15.48 -1.33
N TRP A 104 50.52 -14.68 -1.61
CA TRP A 104 51.35 -14.82 -2.81
C TRP A 104 52.59 -15.65 -2.53
N ILE A 105 52.93 -16.55 -3.46
CA ILE A 105 54.18 -17.31 -3.45
C ILE A 105 54.76 -17.24 -4.87
N GLY A 106 55.74 -16.37 -5.09
CA GLY A 106 56.27 -16.12 -6.44
C GLY A 106 55.22 -15.49 -7.35
N ASN A 107 54.94 -16.12 -8.50
CA ASN A 107 53.88 -15.73 -9.45
C ASN A 107 52.54 -16.44 -9.20
N GLU A 108 52.37 -17.04 -8.02
CA GLU A 108 51.16 -17.79 -7.66
C GLU A 108 50.35 -17.07 -6.58
N LEU A 109 49.03 -16.98 -6.78
CA LEU A 109 48.07 -16.54 -5.77
C LEU A 109 47.36 -17.76 -5.19
N LEU A 110 47.52 -17.97 -3.88
CA LEU A 110 46.76 -18.97 -3.13
C LEU A 110 45.64 -18.26 -2.36
N ILE A 111 44.41 -18.72 -2.56
CA ILE A 111 43.21 -18.23 -1.90
C ILE A 111 42.68 -19.34 -1.01
N HIS A 112 42.59 -19.06 0.28
CA HIS A 112 42.04 -19.92 1.29
C HIS A 112 40.60 -19.46 1.57
N PHE A 113 39.63 -20.35 1.51
CA PHE A 113 38.23 -20.04 1.79
C PHE A 113 37.51 -21.20 2.48
N ASN A 114 36.35 -20.92 3.06
CA ASN A 114 35.52 -21.92 3.73
C ASN A 114 34.24 -22.18 2.92
N ALA A 115 33.92 -23.43 2.63
CA ALA A 115 32.69 -23.81 1.93
C ALA A 115 31.81 -24.68 2.83
N THR A 116 30.52 -24.41 2.89
CA THR A 116 29.54 -25.27 3.57
C THR A 116 29.15 -26.46 2.68
N ALA A 117 28.54 -27.49 3.27
CA ALA A 117 27.95 -28.57 2.49
C ALA A 117 26.85 -28.05 1.52
N GLU A 118 26.17 -26.98 1.90
CA GLU A 118 25.16 -26.33 1.07
C GLU A 118 25.80 -25.62 -0.13
N ASP A 119 26.92 -24.91 0.07
CA ASP A 119 27.69 -24.25 -1.00
C ASP A 119 28.07 -25.23 -2.12
N LEU A 120 28.54 -26.42 -1.75
CA LEU A 120 28.98 -27.44 -2.71
C LEU A 120 27.83 -28.08 -3.50
N THR A 121 26.60 -27.96 -3.04
CA THR A 121 25.41 -28.43 -3.79
C THR A 121 24.93 -27.42 -4.84
N ARG A 122 25.46 -26.18 -4.81
CA ARG A 122 25.02 -25.08 -5.69
C ARG A 122 25.68 -25.07 -7.06
N GLY A 123 26.54 -26.02 -7.38
CA GLY A 123 27.27 -26.09 -8.65
C GLY A 123 28.74 -25.70 -8.48
N ASP A 124 29.42 -25.41 -9.59
CA ASP A 124 30.87 -25.21 -9.63
C ASP A 124 31.27 -23.87 -9.01
N LEU A 125 32.48 -23.80 -8.44
CA LEU A 125 33.04 -22.56 -7.93
C LEU A 125 33.43 -21.66 -9.10
N VAL A 126 32.62 -20.65 -9.36
CA VAL A 126 32.94 -19.56 -10.29
C VAL A 126 33.86 -18.57 -9.58
N PHE A 127 35.04 -18.43 -10.14
CA PHE A 127 36.04 -17.45 -9.79
C PHE A 127 35.99 -16.31 -10.79
N GLU A 128 35.63 -15.11 -10.34
CA GLU A 128 35.61 -13.90 -11.14
C GLU A 128 36.63 -12.89 -10.66
N ALA A 129 37.25 -12.19 -11.59
CA ALA A 129 38.29 -11.24 -11.24
C ALA A 129 38.39 -10.09 -12.26
N ASN A 130 38.54 -8.86 -11.78
CA ASN A 130 38.70 -7.65 -12.58
C ASN A 130 40.16 -7.17 -12.56
N VAL A 131 40.93 -7.50 -13.59
CA VAL A 131 42.31 -7.09 -13.85
C VAL A 131 42.36 -5.73 -14.56
N ILE A 132 42.39 -4.63 -13.83
CA ILE A 132 42.58 -3.32 -14.43
C ILE A 132 44.09 -3.05 -14.57
N PHE A 133 44.56 -2.87 -15.82
CA PHE A 133 45.94 -2.59 -16.23
C PHE A 133 46.97 -3.72 -16.04
N VAL A 134 47.14 -4.59 -17.04
CA VAL A 134 48.42 -5.32 -17.24
C VAL A 134 48.96 -5.22 -18.67
N ALA A 135 48.16 -4.91 -19.68
CA ALA A 135 48.65 -4.89 -21.05
C ALA A 135 48.63 -3.46 -21.61
N GLN A 136 49.75 -2.73 -21.50
CA GLN A 136 49.99 -1.51 -22.30
C GLN A 136 50.20 -1.83 -23.80
N HIS A 137 50.20 -3.11 -24.18
CA HIS A 137 50.36 -3.58 -25.54
C HIS A 137 49.25 -4.59 -25.89
N GLU A 138 48.68 -4.44 -27.09
CA GLU A 138 47.71 -5.38 -27.65
C GLU A 138 48.32 -6.80 -27.68
N GLU A 139 47.50 -7.83 -27.40
CA GLU A 139 47.79 -9.27 -27.60
C GLU A 139 48.71 -10.01 -26.60
N GLN A 140 48.94 -9.52 -25.37
CA GLN A 140 49.64 -10.34 -24.37
C GLN A 140 48.73 -11.40 -23.72
N TRP A 141 49.13 -12.67 -23.87
CA TRP A 141 48.47 -13.84 -23.27
C TRP A 141 48.88 -13.97 -21.80
N VAL A 142 47.89 -14.10 -20.91
CA VAL A 142 48.11 -14.51 -19.54
C VAL A 142 47.46 -15.88 -19.37
N ASP A 143 48.27 -16.93 -19.38
CA ASP A 143 47.78 -18.26 -19.03
C ASP A 143 47.48 -18.29 -17.53
N LEU A 144 46.20 -18.36 -17.20
CA LEU A 144 45.71 -18.54 -15.84
C LEU A 144 45.45 -20.04 -15.60
N GLU A 145 46.29 -20.68 -14.81
CA GLU A 145 46.06 -22.04 -14.33
C GLU A 145 45.34 -22.00 -12.98
N VAL A 146 44.26 -22.79 -12.84
CA VAL A 146 43.47 -22.83 -11.61
C VAL A 146 43.50 -24.23 -11.00
N ALA A 147 43.74 -24.33 -9.70
CA ALA A 147 43.76 -25.62 -8.99
C ALA A 147 42.99 -25.53 -7.68
N ALA A 148 42.25 -26.59 -7.33
CA ALA A 148 41.31 -26.63 -6.21
C ALA A 148 41.49 -27.88 -5.34
N GLY A 149 41.24 -27.75 -4.03
CA GLY A 149 41.41 -28.85 -3.08
C GLY A 149 41.35 -28.42 -1.62
N THR A 150 41.43 -29.39 -0.71
CA THR A 150 41.41 -29.18 0.74
C THR A 150 42.80 -29.06 1.36
N ASP A 151 43.85 -29.36 0.57
CA ASP A 151 45.24 -29.32 1.00
C ASP A 151 46.08 -28.56 -0.05
N PRO A 152 46.68 -27.42 0.33
CA PRO A 152 47.42 -26.57 -0.59
C PRO A 152 48.70 -27.24 -1.14
N SER A 153 49.16 -28.32 -0.49
CA SER A 153 50.33 -29.08 -0.92
C SER A 153 50.03 -30.12 -2.01
N THR A 154 48.75 -30.46 -2.23
CA THR A 154 48.31 -31.51 -3.17
C THR A 154 47.50 -31.00 -4.35
N LEU A 155 47.31 -29.67 -4.46
CA LEU A 155 46.55 -29.03 -5.55
C LEU A 155 47.10 -29.42 -6.92
N ALA A 156 46.26 -30.11 -7.72
CA ALA A 156 46.53 -30.47 -9.11
C ALA A 156 45.98 -29.40 -10.07
N VAL A 157 46.74 -29.05 -11.10
CA VAL A 157 46.35 -28.04 -12.09
C VAL A 157 45.15 -28.51 -12.90
N VAL A 158 44.07 -27.73 -12.86
CA VAL A 158 42.99 -27.80 -13.84
C VAL A 158 43.29 -26.72 -14.86
N ASN A 159 43.64 -27.10 -16.09
CA ASN A 159 43.89 -26.13 -17.14
C ASN A 159 42.53 -25.64 -17.67
N PRO A 160 42.11 -24.38 -17.42
CA PRO A 160 40.82 -23.89 -17.90
C PRO A 160 40.81 -23.64 -19.42
N GLY A 161 41.92 -23.89 -20.13
CA GLY A 161 42.15 -23.39 -21.48
C GLY A 161 42.50 -21.91 -21.39
N GLY A 162 43.71 -21.53 -21.81
CA GLY A 162 44.28 -20.18 -21.64
C GLY A 162 43.25 -19.05 -21.74
N VAL A 163 43.17 -18.24 -20.69
CA VAL A 163 42.15 -17.21 -20.51
C VAL A 163 42.63 -15.92 -21.17
N THR A 164 41.88 -15.38 -22.12
CA THR A 164 42.19 -14.06 -22.72
C THR A 164 41.65 -12.95 -21.81
N ILE A 165 42.53 -12.07 -21.31
CA ILE A 165 42.16 -10.88 -20.52
C ILE A 165 41.91 -9.71 -21.48
N ASP A 166 40.78 -9.01 -21.35
CA ASP A 166 40.41 -7.90 -22.23
C ASP A 166 40.68 -6.50 -21.65
N ARG A 167 40.39 -5.43 -22.42
CA ARG A 167 40.56 -4.02 -22.02
C ARG A 167 39.71 -3.60 -20.81
N ALA A 168 38.66 -4.35 -20.44
CA ALA A 168 37.86 -4.11 -19.23
C ALA A 168 38.37 -4.89 -18.02
N GLY A 169 39.31 -5.82 -18.24
CA GLY A 169 40.02 -6.55 -17.21
C GLY A 169 39.32 -7.77 -16.65
N ARG A 170 38.09 -8.09 -17.03
CA ARG A 170 37.28 -9.05 -16.26
C ARG A 170 37.32 -10.46 -16.83
N TYR A 171 37.52 -11.46 -15.98
CA TYR A 171 37.47 -12.87 -16.37
C TYR A 171 36.76 -13.74 -15.32
N ALA A 172 36.16 -14.84 -15.79
CA ALA A 172 35.50 -15.84 -14.95
C ALA A 172 36.02 -17.25 -15.28
N VAL A 173 36.40 -18.04 -14.27
CA VAL A 173 36.77 -19.46 -14.41
C VAL A 173 35.91 -20.29 -13.49
N ALA A 174 35.28 -21.34 -14.01
CA ALA A 174 34.53 -22.28 -13.20
C ALA A 174 35.40 -23.47 -12.80
N VAL A 175 35.37 -23.81 -11.51
CA VAL A 175 36.16 -24.88 -10.92
C VAL A 175 35.21 -25.91 -10.31
N PRO A 176 35.27 -27.19 -10.74
CA PRO A 176 34.29 -28.20 -10.34
C PRO A 176 34.08 -28.30 -8.82
N ALA A 177 32.83 -28.29 -8.38
CA ALA A 177 32.47 -28.29 -6.95
C ALA A 177 33.02 -29.51 -6.19
N ASN A 178 33.12 -30.64 -6.90
CA ASN A 178 33.62 -31.91 -6.37
C ASN A 178 35.12 -31.92 -6.02
N LEU A 179 35.86 -30.85 -6.37
CA LEU A 179 37.24 -30.65 -5.94
C LEU A 179 37.35 -30.06 -4.53
N PHE A 180 36.23 -29.67 -3.93
CA PHE A 180 36.16 -29.05 -2.62
C PHE A 180 35.38 -29.93 -1.62
N SER A 181 35.56 -29.66 -0.32
CA SER A 181 34.82 -30.35 0.73
C SER A 181 34.27 -29.37 1.77
N PRO A 182 33.24 -29.74 2.56
CA PRO A 182 32.73 -28.86 3.60
C PRO A 182 33.84 -28.51 4.60
N GLY A 183 34.07 -27.22 4.82
CA GLY A 183 35.17 -26.70 5.62
C GLY A 183 36.19 -25.92 4.77
N VAL A 184 37.44 -25.96 5.21
CA VAL A 184 38.54 -25.21 4.63
C VAL A 184 38.95 -25.77 3.27
N ASN A 185 39.05 -24.88 2.28
CA ASN A 185 39.44 -25.17 0.91
C ASN A 185 40.48 -24.15 0.41
N TYR A 186 41.21 -24.54 -0.62
CA TYR A 186 42.25 -23.76 -1.26
C TYR A 186 42.01 -23.70 -2.77
N LEU A 187 42.24 -22.51 -3.31
CA LEU A 187 42.31 -22.24 -4.74
C LEU A 187 43.69 -21.68 -5.06
N ARG A 188 44.40 -22.26 -6.01
CA ARG A 188 45.69 -21.73 -6.51
C ARG A 188 45.50 -21.20 -7.92
N LEU A 189 46.06 -20.03 -8.15
CA LEU A 189 46.10 -19.34 -9.43
C LEU A 189 47.57 -19.14 -9.83
N ARG A 190 47.93 -19.47 -11.07
CA ARG A 190 49.27 -19.18 -11.61
C ARG A 190 49.14 -18.36 -12.88
N GLY A 191 49.93 -17.29 -13.01
CA GLY A 191 50.10 -16.53 -14.24
C GLY A 191 51.53 -16.68 -14.78
N LEU A 192 51.70 -17.10 -16.04
CA LEU A 192 53.02 -17.26 -16.66
C LEU A 192 53.66 -15.95 -17.14
N THR A 193 52.89 -14.86 -17.22
CA THR A 193 53.27 -13.60 -17.90
C THR A 193 52.81 -12.37 -17.11
N ILE A 194 53.35 -12.20 -15.91
CA ILE A 194 53.43 -10.87 -15.28
C ILE A 194 54.93 -10.59 -15.20
N ASP A 195 55.45 -9.75 -16.10
CA ASP A 195 56.89 -9.53 -16.26
C ASP A 195 57.55 -9.25 -14.90
N ALA A 196 58.50 -10.10 -14.53
CA ALA A 196 59.20 -10.02 -13.25
C ALA A 196 60.02 -8.72 -13.11
N ASP A 197 60.28 -8.04 -14.23
CA ASP A 197 61.04 -6.79 -14.29
C ASP A 197 60.21 -5.56 -13.88
N GLU A 198 58.88 -5.63 -13.83
CA GLU A 198 58.03 -4.57 -13.25
C GLU A 198 57.72 -4.77 -11.75
N MET A 199 58.05 -5.94 -11.18
CA MET A 199 57.92 -6.22 -9.75
C MET A 199 59.17 -5.80 -8.94
N GLY A 200 59.73 -4.64 -9.28
CA GLY A 200 60.91 -4.07 -8.61
C GLY A 200 60.61 -3.61 -7.17
N TYR A 201 61.41 -4.11 -6.23
CA TYR A 201 61.47 -3.72 -4.82
C TYR A 201 61.22 -2.22 -4.58
N GLY A 202 60.18 -1.90 -3.80
CA GLY A 202 59.99 -0.56 -3.22
C GLY A 202 58.98 0.37 -3.89
N LYS A 203 58.22 -0.10 -4.89
CA LYS A 203 57.00 0.58 -5.35
C LYS A 203 55.80 -0.33 -5.13
N VAL A 204 54.73 0.25 -4.59
CA VAL A 204 53.51 -0.43 -4.17
C VAL A 204 52.83 -1.06 -5.38
N ALA A 205 52.94 -2.37 -5.56
CA ALA A 205 51.99 -3.19 -6.35
C ALA A 205 52.10 -4.66 -5.92
N PRO A 206 51.33 -5.06 -4.90
CA PRO A 206 50.44 -6.18 -5.11
C PRO A 206 49.04 -5.79 -4.61
N VAL A 207 47.99 -6.23 -5.32
CA VAL A 207 46.55 -5.91 -5.12
C VAL A 207 46.03 -4.70 -5.93
N ALA A 208 46.85 -3.72 -6.34
CA ALA A 208 46.37 -2.52 -7.05
C ALA A 208 45.87 -2.75 -8.50
N VAL A 209 45.93 -3.99 -9.00
CA VAL A 209 45.54 -4.36 -10.38
C VAL A 209 44.20 -5.12 -10.38
N TRP A 210 43.65 -5.46 -9.20
CA TRP A 210 42.43 -6.25 -9.08
C TRP A 210 41.32 -5.43 -8.43
N ASP A 211 40.48 -4.77 -9.23
CA ASP A 211 39.39 -3.93 -8.69
C ASP A 211 38.25 -4.78 -8.10
N ARG A 212 38.21 -6.08 -8.42
CA ARG A 212 37.24 -7.04 -7.87
C ARG A 212 37.76 -8.47 -7.97
N LEU A 213 37.56 -9.25 -6.92
CA LEU A 213 37.76 -10.70 -6.90
C LEU A 213 36.53 -11.33 -6.25
N GLN A 214 35.86 -12.27 -6.91
CA GLN A 214 34.67 -12.95 -6.40
C GLN A 214 34.80 -14.46 -6.53
N LEU A 215 34.37 -15.17 -5.49
CA LEU A 215 34.26 -16.62 -5.45
C LEU A 215 32.81 -16.96 -5.10
N ARG A 216 32.12 -17.67 -5.99
CA ARG A 216 30.74 -18.13 -5.75
C ARG A 216 30.53 -19.53 -6.31
N PHE A 217 29.88 -20.42 -5.57
CA PHE A 217 29.40 -21.66 -6.15
C PHE A 217 28.11 -21.39 -6.95
N ALA A 218 28.11 -21.71 -8.23
CA ALA A 218 26.99 -21.47 -9.14
C ALA A 218 26.80 -22.63 -10.13
N GLN A 219 25.54 -22.92 -10.48
CA GLN A 219 25.23 -23.92 -11.49
C GLN A 219 25.61 -23.37 -12.87
N LEU A 220 26.56 -24.04 -13.55
CA LEU A 220 26.93 -23.70 -14.94
C LEU A 220 25.86 -24.10 -15.96
N GLN A 221 24.93 -24.95 -15.55
CA GLN A 221 23.77 -25.32 -16.34
C GLN A 221 22.51 -24.77 -15.67
N PRO A 222 21.56 -24.23 -16.44
CA PRO A 222 20.30 -23.79 -15.89
C PRO A 222 19.56 -24.96 -15.21
N PRO A 223 18.84 -24.71 -14.10
CA PRO A 223 17.98 -25.72 -13.53
C PRO A 223 16.91 -26.15 -14.56
N THR A 224 16.53 -27.42 -14.54
CA THR A 224 15.41 -27.89 -15.37
C THR A 224 14.11 -27.32 -14.82
N LEU A 225 13.55 -26.31 -15.50
CA LEU A 225 12.29 -25.67 -15.18
C LEU A 225 11.27 -25.96 -16.27
N THR A 226 10.00 -26.14 -15.90
CA THR A 226 8.89 -26.02 -16.86
C THR A 226 8.76 -24.57 -17.32
N ASP A 227 8.10 -24.34 -18.46
CA ASP A 227 7.92 -22.98 -19.00
C ASP A 227 7.25 -22.05 -17.96
N GLU A 228 6.23 -22.54 -17.24
CA GLU A 228 5.55 -21.80 -16.19
C GLU A 228 6.47 -21.48 -14.99
N GLN A 229 7.31 -22.43 -14.58
CA GLN A 229 8.28 -22.21 -13.50
C GLN A 229 9.37 -21.21 -13.90
N LEU A 230 9.78 -21.21 -15.18
CA LEU A 230 10.73 -20.22 -15.68
C LEU A 230 10.11 -18.81 -15.67
N LEU A 231 8.87 -18.67 -16.17
CA LEU A 231 8.17 -17.39 -16.15
C LEU A 231 7.97 -16.88 -14.72
N ASP A 232 7.51 -17.76 -13.82
CA ASP A 232 7.28 -17.40 -12.42
C ASP A 232 8.56 -16.98 -11.70
N ARG A 233 9.68 -17.68 -11.96
CA ARG A 233 10.98 -17.32 -11.40
C ARG A 233 11.51 -16.00 -11.93
N ALA A 234 11.45 -15.78 -13.25
CA ALA A 234 11.89 -14.53 -13.86
C ALA A 234 11.13 -13.34 -13.24
N GLN A 235 9.81 -13.45 -13.17
CA GLN A 235 8.95 -12.44 -12.58
C GLN A 235 9.25 -12.19 -11.10
N ALA A 236 9.34 -13.26 -10.29
CA ALA A 236 9.59 -13.14 -8.86
C ALA A 236 10.95 -12.48 -8.58
N GLN A 237 11.97 -12.81 -9.38
CA GLN A 237 13.30 -12.23 -9.25
C GLN A 237 13.35 -10.76 -9.72
N ALA A 238 12.69 -10.42 -10.84
CA ALA A 238 12.56 -9.03 -11.28
C ALA A 238 11.83 -8.19 -10.22
N ALA A 239 10.69 -8.68 -9.69
CA ALA A 239 9.98 -8.02 -8.60
C ALA A 239 10.89 -7.86 -7.37
N ARG A 240 11.67 -8.89 -7.02
CA ARG A 240 12.54 -8.90 -5.83
C ARG A 240 13.55 -7.75 -5.80
N TYR A 241 13.96 -7.22 -6.96
CA TYR A 241 14.78 -6.00 -7.05
C TYR A 241 14.20 -4.87 -6.18
N PHE A 242 12.90 -4.61 -6.29
CA PHE A 242 12.23 -3.51 -5.59
C PHE A 242 12.13 -3.70 -4.08
N TRP A 243 12.24 -4.94 -3.60
CA TRP A 243 12.30 -5.24 -2.17
C TRP A 243 13.72 -5.04 -1.61
N ASP A 244 14.71 -5.65 -2.28
CA ASP A 244 16.09 -5.70 -1.80
C ASP A 244 16.86 -4.39 -2.03
N GLN A 245 16.56 -3.67 -3.11
CA GLN A 245 17.24 -2.43 -3.50
C GLN A 245 16.57 -1.17 -2.96
N ALA A 246 15.61 -1.31 -2.05
CA ALA A 246 14.96 -0.18 -1.39
C ALA A 246 15.69 0.24 -0.10
N PHE A 247 15.69 1.55 0.18
CA PHE A 247 16.25 2.07 1.42
C PHE A 247 15.39 1.71 2.63
N ASN A 248 16.02 1.29 3.72
CA ASN A 248 15.31 0.99 4.97
C ASN A 248 14.68 2.23 5.62
N THR A 249 15.16 3.44 5.29
CA THR A 249 14.72 4.72 5.87
C THR A 249 13.35 5.14 5.35
N ASN A 250 13.19 5.23 4.03
CA ASN A 250 12.00 5.75 3.37
C ASN A 250 11.34 4.77 2.39
N GLY A 251 11.95 3.61 2.15
CA GLY A 251 11.46 2.61 1.20
C GLY A 251 11.72 2.94 -0.27
N PHE A 252 12.28 4.11 -0.61
CA PHE A 252 12.56 4.49 -1.99
C PHE A 252 13.59 3.53 -2.60
N VAL A 253 13.40 3.22 -3.88
CA VAL A 253 14.15 2.18 -4.59
C VAL A 253 15.34 2.79 -5.30
N ARG A 254 16.51 2.17 -5.14
CA ARG A 254 17.74 2.53 -5.86
C ARG A 254 17.50 2.55 -7.37
N ASP A 255 18.19 3.49 -8.02
CA ASP A 255 18.14 3.64 -9.47
C ASP A 255 18.76 2.43 -10.18
N ILE A 256 19.99 2.10 -9.80
CA ILE A 256 20.70 0.91 -10.24
C ILE A 256 21.15 0.11 -9.02
N THR A 257 21.43 -1.18 -9.22
CA THR A 257 21.89 -2.06 -8.13
C THR A 257 23.07 -1.45 -7.37
N ASN A 258 22.90 -1.28 -6.05
CA ASN A 258 23.87 -0.67 -5.13
C ASN A 258 24.19 0.83 -5.35
N SER A 259 23.43 1.59 -6.15
CA SER A 259 23.64 3.05 -6.25
C SER A 259 23.33 3.77 -4.95
N TYR A 260 24.04 4.87 -4.64
CA TYR A 260 23.75 5.63 -3.42
C TYR A 260 22.41 6.38 -3.49
N GLN A 261 21.97 6.74 -4.69
CA GLN A 261 20.72 7.43 -4.95
C GLN A 261 19.57 6.46 -5.25
N ALA A 262 18.36 6.86 -4.87
CA ALA A 262 17.11 6.29 -5.37
C ALA A 262 16.61 7.05 -6.60
N SER A 263 15.84 6.36 -7.43
CA SER A 263 15.09 6.94 -8.54
C SER A 263 13.61 6.99 -8.19
N THR A 264 12.97 8.13 -8.45
CA THR A 264 11.52 8.29 -8.28
C THR A 264 10.76 7.34 -9.22
N ALA A 265 11.21 7.18 -10.47
CA ALA A 265 10.61 6.23 -11.42
C ALA A 265 10.78 4.77 -10.98
N SER A 266 11.99 4.37 -10.57
CA SER A 266 12.25 3.03 -9.99
C SER A 266 11.33 2.76 -8.78
N THR A 267 11.11 3.79 -7.94
CA THR A 267 10.20 3.69 -6.80
C THR A 267 8.74 3.53 -7.23
N GLY A 268 8.32 4.18 -8.32
CA GLY A 268 7.00 4.01 -8.93
C GLY A 268 6.74 2.60 -9.44
N PHE A 269 7.66 2.05 -10.24
CA PHE A 269 7.61 0.64 -10.62
C PHE A 269 7.60 -0.28 -9.39
N GLY A 270 8.38 0.07 -8.36
CA GLY A 270 8.42 -0.65 -7.09
C GLY A 270 7.10 -0.67 -6.33
N LEU A 271 6.36 0.45 -6.29
CA LEU A 271 5.04 0.50 -5.65
C LEU A 271 4.04 -0.47 -6.33
N ALA A 272 4.02 -0.51 -7.66
CA ALA A 272 3.21 -1.50 -8.39
C ALA A 272 3.73 -2.94 -8.18
N ALA A 273 5.05 -3.14 -8.17
CA ALA A 273 5.65 -4.46 -7.94
C ALA A 273 5.34 -5.00 -6.53
N LEU A 274 5.14 -4.15 -5.53
CA LEU A 274 4.68 -4.56 -4.19
C LEU A 274 3.25 -5.12 -4.23
N ALA A 275 2.36 -4.57 -5.06
CA ALA A 275 1.04 -5.15 -5.27
C ALA A 275 1.15 -6.54 -5.93
N VAL A 276 2.02 -6.69 -6.94
CA VAL A 276 2.34 -7.99 -7.55
C VAL A 276 2.87 -8.99 -6.51
N MET A 277 3.85 -8.60 -5.68
CA MET A 277 4.36 -9.48 -4.61
C MET A 277 3.26 -9.94 -3.65
N ALA A 278 2.33 -9.05 -3.31
CA ALA A 278 1.24 -9.37 -2.40
C ALA A 278 0.23 -10.32 -3.03
N GLU A 279 -0.13 -10.12 -4.30
CA GLU A 279 -1.05 -10.99 -5.06
C GLU A 279 -0.46 -12.38 -5.25
N ARG A 280 0.85 -12.45 -5.52
CA ARG A 280 1.59 -13.68 -5.79
C ARG A 280 2.09 -14.37 -4.52
N ALA A 281 1.90 -13.79 -3.33
CA ALA A 281 2.49 -14.26 -2.08
C ALA A 281 2.15 -15.73 -1.79
N GLY A 282 3.18 -16.58 -1.65
CA GLY A 282 3.02 -18.00 -1.35
C GLY A 282 2.48 -18.88 -2.49
N THR A 283 2.32 -18.35 -3.70
CA THR A 283 1.91 -19.14 -4.89
C THR A 283 3.00 -20.08 -5.38
N SER A 284 4.27 -19.76 -5.08
CA SER A 284 5.44 -20.61 -5.33
C SER A 284 6.55 -20.33 -4.30
N PRO A 285 7.60 -21.18 -4.23
CA PRO A 285 8.76 -20.93 -3.36
C PRO A 285 9.53 -19.63 -3.66
N GLU A 286 9.37 -19.06 -4.87
CA GLU A 286 10.04 -17.81 -5.26
C GLU A 286 9.40 -16.58 -4.60
N TRP A 287 8.10 -16.65 -4.28
CA TRP A 287 7.31 -15.53 -3.72
C TRP A 287 7.33 -15.53 -2.19
N THR A 288 8.48 -15.13 -1.62
CA THR A 288 8.72 -15.18 -0.17
C THR A 288 8.19 -13.98 0.62
N ILE A 289 7.87 -12.87 -0.06
CA ILE A 289 7.38 -11.65 0.60
C ILE A 289 5.87 -11.79 0.84
N THR A 290 5.43 -11.57 2.08
CA THR A 290 4.01 -11.65 2.44
C THR A 290 3.25 -10.39 2.03
N ALA A 291 1.94 -10.52 1.79
CA ALA A 291 1.08 -9.37 1.49
C ALA A 291 1.16 -8.26 2.56
N ALA A 292 1.25 -8.62 3.84
CA ALA A 292 1.38 -7.64 4.93
C ALA A 292 2.73 -6.88 4.90
N GLN A 293 3.82 -7.57 4.53
CA GLN A 293 5.13 -6.94 4.36
C GLN A 293 5.14 -5.97 3.17
N ALA A 294 4.53 -6.39 2.05
CA ALA A 294 4.41 -5.55 0.88
C ALA A 294 3.57 -4.29 1.16
N GLN A 295 2.41 -4.46 1.82
CA GLN A 295 1.55 -3.35 2.25
C GLN A 295 2.29 -2.36 3.16
N ALA A 296 3.03 -2.87 4.15
CA ALA A 296 3.79 -2.02 5.07
C ALA A 296 4.88 -1.21 4.35
N ARG A 297 5.55 -1.79 3.35
CA ARG A 297 6.54 -1.08 2.53
C ARG A 297 5.88 -0.03 1.64
N ALA A 298 4.75 -0.35 1.02
CA ALA A 298 4.00 0.61 0.21
C ALA A 298 3.56 1.83 1.06
N GLN A 299 3.04 1.58 2.27
CA GLN A 299 2.70 2.64 3.20
C GLN A 299 3.92 3.50 3.57
N GLN A 300 5.07 2.88 3.88
CA GLN A 300 6.31 3.60 4.21
C GLN A 300 6.73 4.56 3.09
N ILE A 301 6.69 4.10 1.84
CA ILE A 301 7.06 4.90 0.66
C ILE A 301 6.13 6.10 0.51
N LEU A 302 4.81 5.88 0.60
CA LEU A 302 3.82 6.93 0.41
C LEU A 302 3.81 7.94 1.56
N ASP A 303 3.99 7.50 2.81
CA ASP A 303 4.16 8.38 3.96
C ASP A 303 5.40 9.28 3.77
N ALA A 304 6.51 8.72 3.26
CA ALA A 304 7.70 9.48 2.95
C ALA A 304 7.46 10.48 1.81
N ALA A 305 6.84 10.07 0.70
CA ALA A 305 6.60 10.94 -0.45
C ALA A 305 5.69 12.13 -0.11
N VAL A 306 4.61 11.89 0.63
CA VAL A 306 3.72 12.97 1.14
C VAL A 306 4.48 13.90 2.10
N ALA A 307 5.35 13.34 2.95
CA ALA A 307 6.18 14.17 3.82
C ALA A 307 7.13 15.07 3.02
N LEU A 308 7.73 14.57 1.92
CA LEU A 308 8.57 15.37 1.02
C LEU A 308 7.78 16.49 0.34
N GLN A 309 6.59 16.21 -0.20
CA GLN A 309 5.70 17.23 -0.79
C GLN A 309 5.41 18.37 0.20
N ASN A 310 5.14 18.04 1.45
CA ASN A 310 4.88 19.02 2.51
C ASN A 310 6.09 19.91 2.86
N GLN A 311 7.32 19.51 2.54
CA GLN A 311 8.53 20.32 2.75
C GLN A 311 8.84 21.28 1.60
N GLN A 312 8.23 21.08 0.42
CA GLN A 312 8.59 21.83 -0.80
C GLN A 312 8.30 23.32 -0.71
N ALA A 313 7.26 23.72 0.02
CA ALA A 313 6.92 25.15 0.17
C ALA A 313 8.01 25.94 0.90
N ALA A 314 8.69 25.30 1.87
CA ALA A 314 9.78 25.90 2.63
C ALA A 314 11.14 25.72 1.95
N ASN A 315 11.37 24.56 1.32
CA ASN A 315 12.68 24.15 0.80
C ASN A 315 12.55 23.47 -0.59
N PRO A 316 12.11 24.20 -1.63
CA PRO A 316 11.86 23.61 -2.95
C PRO A 316 13.15 23.09 -3.62
N GLU A 317 14.30 23.69 -3.30
CA GLU A 317 15.60 23.25 -3.82
C GLU A 317 16.06 21.89 -3.28
N GLU A 318 15.48 21.43 -2.17
CA GLU A 318 15.83 20.15 -1.53
C GLU A 318 14.80 19.05 -1.78
N TYR A 319 13.50 19.35 -1.79
CA TYR A 319 12.45 18.30 -1.76
C TYR A 319 11.53 18.25 -2.98
N GLY A 320 11.66 19.21 -3.91
CA GLY A 320 10.95 19.22 -5.18
C GLY A 320 10.13 20.49 -5.38
N LYS A 321 9.26 20.49 -6.40
CA LYS A 321 8.48 21.67 -6.78
C LYS A 321 7.07 21.29 -7.19
N ALA A 322 6.09 22.07 -6.71
CA ALA A 322 4.68 21.96 -7.11
C ALA A 322 4.08 20.56 -6.88
N GLY A 323 4.53 19.88 -5.82
CA GLY A 323 4.13 18.51 -5.48
C GLY A 323 4.94 17.43 -6.22
N LEU A 324 5.69 17.79 -7.28
CA LEU A 324 6.48 16.85 -8.06
C LEU A 324 7.85 16.61 -7.41
N LEU A 325 8.38 15.40 -7.62
CA LEU A 325 9.60 14.92 -6.96
C LEU A 325 10.82 15.05 -7.89
N TYR A 326 12.01 15.10 -7.28
CA TYR A 326 13.27 14.98 -8.02
C TYR A 326 13.42 13.61 -8.67
N HIS A 327 14.08 13.57 -9.83
CA HIS A 327 14.45 12.34 -10.53
C HIS A 327 15.22 11.40 -9.60
N PHE A 328 16.29 11.92 -9.01
CA PHE A 328 17.13 11.20 -8.05
C PHE A 328 17.13 11.83 -6.66
N VAL A 329 17.02 10.97 -5.65
CA VAL A 329 17.01 11.40 -4.24
C VAL A 329 18.00 10.59 -3.39
N GLU A 330 18.49 11.24 -2.34
CA GLU A 330 19.28 10.64 -1.28
C GLU A 330 18.45 9.67 -0.42
N PRO A 331 19.10 8.84 0.41
CA PRO A 331 18.40 7.95 1.35
C PRO A 331 17.47 8.67 2.34
N ASP A 332 17.63 9.99 2.54
CA ASP A 332 16.76 10.83 3.35
C ASP A 332 15.64 11.53 2.55
N GLY A 333 15.58 11.32 1.23
CA GLY A 333 14.59 11.89 0.32
C GLY A 333 14.94 13.27 -0.24
N ARG A 334 16.08 13.86 0.15
CA ARG A 334 16.55 15.12 -0.46
C ARG A 334 17.03 14.89 -1.88
N ARG A 335 17.00 15.95 -2.69
CA ARG A 335 17.64 16.01 -4.00
C ARG A 335 19.07 15.47 -3.94
N TRP A 336 19.36 14.46 -4.76
CA TRP A 336 20.71 13.90 -4.86
C TRP A 336 21.71 14.93 -5.32
N LYS A 337 22.77 15.18 -4.55
CA LYS A 337 23.91 16.05 -4.91
C LYS A 337 25.14 15.19 -5.23
N SER A 338 25.73 15.34 -6.42
CA SER A 338 26.90 14.53 -6.83
C SER A 338 28.06 14.64 -5.83
N ILE A 339 28.86 13.57 -5.71
CA ILE A 339 30.01 13.50 -4.80
C ILE A 339 31.00 14.64 -5.12
N GLY A 340 31.15 15.59 -4.18
CA GLY A 340 31.98 16.78 -4.36
C GLY A 340 31.28 18.09 -3.97
N GLY A 341 29.96 18.06 -3.72
CA GLY A 341 29.20 19.23 -3.27
C GLY A 341 28.94 20.27 -4.37
N GLU A 342 29.26 19.94 -5.62
CA GLU A 342 28.77 20.72 -6.76
C GLU A 342 27.25 20.52 -6.93
N ALA A 343 26.58 21.51 -7.51
CA ALA A 343 25.16 21.41 -7.81
C ALA A 343 24.93 20.18 -8.71
N SER A 344 24.16 19.22 -8.21
CA SER A 344 23.68 18.10 -9.03
C SER A 344 22.88 18.62 -10.22
N ASP A 345 23.09 18.03 -11.39
CA ASP A 345 22.23 18.26 -12.56
C ASP A 345 20.91 17.47 -12.49
N VAL A 346 20.39 17.24 -11.27
CA VAL A 346 19.20 16.43 -11.02
C VAL A 346 17.97 17.31 -10.95
N GLU A 347 17.02 17.11 -11.84
CA GLU A 347 15.81 17.89 -11.98
C GLU A 347 14.62 17.33 -11.20
N VAL A 348 13.65 18.18 -10.90
CA VAL A 348 12.27 17.73 -10.69
C VAL A 348 11.76 17.23 -12.02
N SER A 349 11.37 15.95 -12.08
CA SER A 349 11.06 15.24 -13.32
C SER A 349 9.57 14.93 -13.41
N THR A 350 8.95 15.37 -14.50
CA THR A 350 7.52 15.12 -14.76
C THR A 350 7.23 13.66 -15.06
N ILE A 351 8.05 13.00 -15.89
CA ILE A 351 7.85 11.58 -16.21
C ILE A 351 8.10 10.68 -14.99
N ASP A 352 9.12 10.94 -14.20
CA ASP A 352 9.39 10.10 -13.03
C ASP A 352 8.28 10.24 -12.00
N THR A 353 7.76 11.46 -11.81
CA THR A 353 6.61 11.68 -10.94
C THR A 353 5.34 11.02 -11.50
N ALA A 354 5.17 11.00 -12.82
CA ALA A 354 4.06 10.28 -13.46
C ALA A 354 4.16 8.76 -13.19
N ILE A 355 5.33 8.15 -13.41
CA ILE A 355 5.57 6.72 -13.10
C ILE A 355 5.37 6.45 -11.61
N PHE A 356 5.86 7.34 -10.73
CA PHE A 356 5.60 7.26 -9.29
C PHE A 356 4.12 7.29 -8.96
N LEU A 357 3.36 8.21 -9.55
CA LEU A 357 1.93 8.34 -9.33
C LEU A 357 1.17 7.09 -9.83
N ALA A 358 1.52 6.55 -10.99
CA ALA A 358 0.92 5.32 -11.50
C ALA A 358 1.12 4.16 -10.52
N GLY A 359 2.34 3.98 -10.01
CA GLY A 359 2.64 2.99 -8.98
C GLY A 359 1.92 3.24 -7.66
N ALA A 360 1.87 4.50 -7.21
CA ALA A 360 1.20 4.91 -5.98
C ALA A 360 -0.30 4.60 -6.01
N LEU A 361 -0.98 4.96 -7.10
CA LEU A 361 -2.42 4.70 -7.27
C LEU A 361 -2.69 3.20 -7.43
N THR A 362 -1.83 2.46 -8.16
CA THR A 362 -1.91 0.99 -8.24
C THR A 362 -1.85 0.36 -6.84
N ALA A 363 -0.84 0.72 -6.03
CA ALA A 363 -0.72 0.23 -4.66
C ALA A 363 -1.88 0.69 -3.77
N GLY A 364 -2.35 1.92 -3.94
CA GLY A 364 -3.49 2.49 -3.23
C GLY A 364 -4.76 1.68 -3.45
N GLU A 365 -5.15 1.47 -4.71
CA GLU A 365 -6.33 0.69 -5.08
C GLU A 365 -6.22 -0.78 -4.68
N TYR A 366 -5.01 -1.36 -4.75
CA TYR A 366 -4.79 -2.75 -4.34
C TYR A 366 -4.90 -2.97 -2.83
N PHE A 367 -4.16 -2.17 -2.03
CA PHE A 367 -4.07 -2.39 -0.58
C PHE A 367 -5.20 -1.72 0.22
N GLY A 368 -5.86 -0.69 -0.33
CA GLY A 368 -6.90 0.07 0.34
C GLY A 368 -6.40 0.82 1.59
N GLY A 369 -7.34 1.28 2.42
CA GLY A 369 -7.08 1.82 3.76
C GLY A 369 -6.10 3.00 3.75
N THR A 370 -5.08 2.96 4.63
CA THR A 370 -4.10 4.05 4.75
C THR A 370 -3.22 4.19 3.51
N VAL A 371 -2.93 3.10 2.79
CA VAL A 371 -2.14 3.16 1.55
C VAL A 371 -2.91 3.96 0.50
N GLN A 372 -4.18 3.64 0.28
CA GLN A 372 -5.06 4.39 -0.63
C GLN A 372 -5.20 5.86 -0.23
N ALA A 373 -5.40 6.13 1.07
CA ALA A 373 -5.52 7.50 1.56
C ALA A 373 -4.26 8.33 1.27
N ARG A 374 -3.05 7.76 1.43
CA ARG A 374 -1.79 8.44 1.13
C ARG A 374 -1.51 8.56 -0.37
N ALA A 375 -1.88 7.57 -1.17
CA ALA A 375 -1.78 7.66 -2.62
C ALA A 375 -2.65 8.81 -3.16
N ASN A 376 -3.88 8.93 -2.65
CA ASN A 376 -4.80 10.01 -3.02
C ASN A 376 -4.33 11.37 -2.51
N GLU A 377 -3.77 11.45 -1.30
CA GLU A 377 -3.15 12.69 -0.81
C GLU A 377 -1.95 13.10 -1.68
N PHE A 378 -1.11 12.15 -2.10
CA PHE A 378 -0.01 12.43 -3.02
C PHE A 378 -0.52 12.99 -4.35
N LEU A 379 -1.56 12.36 -4.93
CA LEU A 379 -2.25 12.82 -6.13
C LEU A 379 -2.80 14.25 -5.98
N ASP A 380 -3.48 14.55 -4.87
CA ASP A 380 -4.10 15.84 -4.60
C ASP A 380 -3.09 16.99 -4.41
N ASN A 381 -1.88 16.66 -3.98
CA ASN A 381 -0.80 17.63 -3.80
C ASN A 381 -0.08 18.01 -5.11
N LEU A 382 -0.34 17.32 -6.22
CA LEU A 382 0.31 17.58 -7.51
C LEU A 382 -0.31 18.79 -8.21
N ASN A 383 0.52 19.76 -8.59
CA ASN A 383 0.11 20.92 -9.36
C ASN A 383 0.75 20.89 -10.76
N TRP A 384 0.17 20.09 -11.65
CA TRP A 384 0.58 19.96 -13.04
C TRP A 384 0.45 21.25 -13.86
N SER A 385 -0.46 22.15 -13.47
CA SER A 385 -0.63 23.46 -14.11
C SER A 385 0.65 24.30 -14.06
N TYR A 386 1.50 24.08 -13.05
CA TYR A 386 2.81 24.74 -12.98
C TYR A 386 3.78 24.28 -14.08
N PHE A 387 3.68 23.01 -14.50
CA PHE A 387 4.50 22.43 -15.57
C PHE A 387 3.85 22.53 -16.94
N PHE A 388 2.63 23.04 -17.05
CA PHE A 388 1.90 23.15 -18.31
C PHE A 388 2.22 24.47 -19.02
N ASN A 389 2.63 24.39 -20.29
CA ASN A 389 2.78 25.55 -21.15
C ASN A 389 1.49 25.80 -21.96
N PRO A 390 0.72 26.87 -21.67
CA PRO A 390 -0.52 27.15 -22.40
C PRO A 390 -0.30 27.61 -23.84
N ALA A 391 0.92 28.01 -24.23
CA ALA A 391 1.20 28.45 -25.60
C ALA A 391 1.38 27.28 -26.57
N THR A 392 1.98 26.18 -26.10
CA THR A 392 2.20 24.95 -26.87
C THR A 392 1.20 23.86 -26.52
N GLN A 393 0.47 24.01 -25.40
CA GLN A 393 -0.42 23.00 -24.81
C GLN A 393 0.32 21.72 -24.40
N GLN A 394 1.60 21.83 -24.04
CA GLN A 394 2.46 20.70 -23.67
C GLN A 394 3.00 20.86 -22.24
N PHE A 395 3.47 19.78 -21.64
CA PHE A 395 4.11 19.82 -20.33
C PHE A 395 5.62 19.94 -20.47
N HIS A 396 6.23 20.81 -19.66
CA HIS A 396 7.68 20.91 -19.52
C HIS A 396 8.25 19.62 -18.91
N HIS A 397 9.39 19.15 -19.40
CA HIS A 397 10.02 17.95 -18.86
C HIS A 397 10.39 18.10 -17.37
N ALA A 398 10.87 19.29 -17.01
CA ALA A 398 11.68 19.45 -15.82
C ALA A 398 11.60 20.83 -15.18
N TRP A 399 11.93 20.90 -13.89
CA TRP A 399 12.21 22.13 -13.16
C TRP A 399 13.47 21.95 -12.31
N LYS A 400 14.28 23.01 -12.15
CA LYS A 400 15.38 22.99 -11.19
C LYS A 400 15.73 24.38 -10.64
N PRO A 401 16.40 24.49 -9.48
CA PRO A 401 16.68 25.78 -8.85
C PRO A 401 17.81 26.54 -9.53
N GLU A 402 18.82 25.84 -10.05
CA GLU A 402 19.93 26.45 -10.80
C GLU A 402 19.67 26.53 -12.33
N PRO A 403 20.45 27.32 -13.10
CA PRO A 403 20.37 27.28 -14.55
C PRO A 403 20.72 25.91 -15.12
N PHE A 404 20.06 25.53 -16.21
CA PHE A 404 20.48 24.36 -16.99
C PHE A 404 21.83 24.60 -17.65
N ASN A 405 22.73 23.63 -17.49
CA ASN A 405 24.13 23.66 -17.92
C ASN A 405 24.36 22.90 -19.25
N GLN A 406 23.38 22.10 -19.70
CA GLN A 406 23.44 21.31 -20.92
C GLN A 406 23.03 22.11 -22.17
N GLN A 407 23.71 21.85 -23.29
CA GLN A 407 23.33 22.39 -24.61
C GLN A 407 21.93 21.89 -24.99
N GLY A 408 20.95 22.79 -25.02
CA GLY A 408 19.55 22.48 -25.35
C GLY A 408 18.56 22.97 -24.29
N TYR A 409 19.01 23.06 -23.04
CA TYR A 409 18.23 23.59 -21.93
C TYR A 409 18.65 25.04 -21.64
N THR A 410 17.89 26.03 -22.11
CA THR A 410 18.15 27.46 -21.79
C THR A 410 16.88 28.23 -21.40
N VAL A 411 17.12 29.41 -20.82
CA VAL A 411 16.36 30.13 -19.79
C VAL A 411 14.89 30.44 -20.12
N ILE A 412 13.96 29.65 -19.57
CA ILE A 412 12.69 30.22 -19.08
C ILE A 412 13.06 31.16 -17.91
N PRO A 413 12.55 32.42 -17.88
CA PRO A 413 12.80 33.32 -16.78
C PRO A 413 12.50 32.65 -15.44
N SER A 414 13.36 32.89 -14.45
CA SER A 414 13.16 32.30 -13.14
C SER A 414 11.84 32.76 -12.53
N ASP A 415 11.14 31.84 -11.87
CA ASP A 415 9.95 32.12 -11.05
C ASP A 415 10.33 32.73 -9.67
N GLY A 416 11.61 33.02 -9.44
CA GLY A 416 12.16 33.48 -8.17
C GLY A 416 12.67 32.37 -7.24
N GLN A 417 12.41 31.09 -7.58
CA GLN A 417 12.86 29.91 -6.81
C GLN A 417 13.59 28.88 -7.69
N GLY A 418 13.49 28.98 -9.00
CA GLY A 418 14.10 28.10 -9.98
C GLY A 418 13.61 28.40 -11.39
N ARG A 419 13.70 27.42 -12.29
CA ARG A 419 13.37 27.56 -13.71
C ARG A 419 12.76 26.27 -14.25
N LEU A 420 11.71 26.42 -15.05
CA LEU A 420 11.22 25.34 -15.90
C LEU A 420 12.17 25.12 -17.07
N SER A 421 12.23 23.87 -17.54
CA SER A 421 12.89 23.49 -18.78
C SER A 421 12.16 24.09 -19.99
N ASN A 422 12.90 24.54 -21.01
CA ASN A 422 12.34 24.90 -22.31
C ASN A 422 12.06 23.68 -23.22
N VAL A 423 12.39 22.47 -22.76
CA VAL A 423 12.05 21.20 -23.42
C VAL A 423 10.72 20.70 -22.85
N GLU A 424 9.83 20.29 -23.76
CA GLU A 424 8.46 19.89 -23.50
C GLU A 424 8.18 18.52 -24.13
N TRP A 425 7.16 17.82 -23.62
CA TRP A 425 6.71 16.53 -24.13
C TRP A 425 6.01 16.70 -25.49
N ASP A 426 6.83 16.81 -26.53
CA ASP A 426 6.45 17.26 -27.87
C ASP A 426 6.42 16.13 -28.91
N ARG A 427 6.54 14.87 -28.49
CA ARG A 427 6.65 13.70 -29.38
C ARG A 427 5.83 12.50 -28.87
N PRO A 428 5.36 11.62 -29.78
CA PRO A 428 4.69 10.38 -29.39
C PRO A 428 5.63 9.42 -28.64
N GLY A 429 5.08 8.77 -27.62
CA GLY A 429 5.70 7.70 -26.85
C GLY A 429 4.96 7.47 -25.54
N ASP A 430 5.16 6.31 -24.94
CA ASP A 430 4.52 5.91 -23.68
C ASP A 430 4.80 6.88 -22.53
N GLU A 431 5.97 7.51 -22.49
CA GLU A 431 6.27 8.55 -21.50
C GLU A 431 5.34 9.76 -21.65
N THR A 432 5.09 10.17 -22.89
CA THR A 432 4.16 11.26 -23.19
C THR A 432 2.73 10.83 -22.88
N LEU A 433 2.34 9.60 -23.18
CA LEU A 433 1.03 9.07 -22.76
C LEU A 433 0.85 9.12 -21.24
N LEU A 434 1.84 8.62 -20.48
CA LEU A 434 1.84 8.61 -19.02
C LEU A 434 1.68 10.03 -18.46
N VAL A 435 2.53 10.96 -18.88
CA VAL A 435 2.47 12.36 -18.40
C VAL A 435 1.10 12.98 -18.67
N ASN A 436 0.55 12.82 -19.88
CA ASN A 436 -0.72 13.44 -20.24
C ASN A 436 -1.91 12.83 -19.51
N LEU A 437 -2.02 11.49 -19.47
CA LEU A 437 -3.14 10.80 -18.81
C LEU A 437 -3.13 11.03 -17.30
N LEU A 438 -1.95 10.98 -16.68
CA LEU A 438 -1.82 11.16 -15.24
C LEU A 438 -1.96 12.62 -14.80
N ALA A 439 -1.51 13.58 -15.63
CA ALA A 439 -1.82 14.98 -15.40
C ALA A 439 -3.33 15.26 -15.52
N LEU A 440 -4.01 14.72 -16.54
CA LEU A 440 -5.46 14.84 -16.67
C LEU A 440 -6.19 14.19 -15.49
N ALA A 441 -5.71 13.07 -14.96
CA ALA A 441 -6.28 12.47 -13.75
C ALA A 441 -6.19 13.41 -12.53
N THR A 442 -5.24 14.35 -12.48
CA THR A 442 -5.18 15.34 -11.40
C THR A 442 -6.23 16.46 -11.54
N ASP A 443 -6.79 16.67 -12.72
CA ASP A 443 -7.93 17.56 -12.91
C ASP A 443 -8.73 17.10 -14.13
N PRO A 444 -9.63 16.10 -13.98
CA PRO A 444 -10.37 15.57 -15.11
C PRO A 444 -11.29 16.61 -15.78
N ALA A 445 -11.58 17.74 -15.15
CA ALA A 445 -12.35 18.81 -15.78
C ALA A 445 -11.50 19.75 -16.66
N SER A 446 -10.17 19.60 -16.64
CA SER A 446 -9.24 20.48 -17.34
C SER A 446 -9.24 20.23 -18.84
N ALA A 447 -9.93 21.10 -19.59
CA ALA A 447 -9.85 21.12 -21.05
C ALA A 447 -8.42 21.35 -21.57
N ALA A 448 -7.57 22.05 -20.79
CA ALA A 448 -6.17 22.27 -21.12
C ALA A 448 -5.36 20.97 -21.06
N PHE A 449 -5.51 20.16 -19.99
CA PHE A 449 -4.84 18.87 -19.89
C PHE A 449 -5.42 17.85 -20.87
N ARG A 450 -6.72 17.90 -21.16
CA ARG A 450 -7.28 17.07 -22.23
C ARG A 450 -6.68 17.42 -23.60
N SER A 451 -6.35 18.68 -23.86
CA SER A 451 -5.76 19.08 -25.15
C SER A 451 -4.32 18.59 -25.34
N SER A 452 -3.58 18.31 -24.26
CA SER A 452 -2.13 18.10 -24.34
C SER A 452 -1.73 16.77 -24.96
N LEU A 453 -2.60 15.75 -24.92
CA LEU A 453 -2.39 14.48 -25.64
C LEU A 453 -2.42 14.63 -27.17
N TYR A 454 -2.91 15.76 -27.67
CA TYR A 454 -3.08 16.03 -29.11
C TYR A 454 -2.22 17.18 -29.62
N ALA A 455 -1.45 17.82 -28.72
CA ALA A 455 -0.66 19.01 -28.97
C ALA A 455 0.69 18.73 -29.68
N TRP A 456 1.05 17.47 -29.88
CA TRP A 456 2.28 17.05 -30.55
C TRP A 456 1.98 16.33 -31.88
N PRO A 457 2.90 16.37 -32.86
CA PRO A 457 2.68 15.80 -34.18
C PRO A 457 2.61 14.26 -34.14
N ARG A 458 1.60 13.69 -34.82
CA ARG A 458 1.46 12.24 -35.01
C ARG A 458 1.90 11.83 -36.41
N VAL A 459 3.17 11.48 -36.54
CA VAL A 459 3.77 11.09 -37.84
C VAL A 459 3.83 9.58 -37.95
N THR A 460 3.08 9.03 -38.91
CA THR A 460 3.14 7.59 -39.23
C THR A 460 4.37 7.27 -40.06
N ARG A 461 5.11 6.24 -39.65
CA ARG A 461 6.25 5.67 -40.39
C ARG A 461 6.10 4.16 -40.49
N SER A 462 6.88 3.56 -41.37
CA SER A 462 6.79 2.13 -41.68
C SER A 462 8.15 1.46 -41.72
N TYR A 463 8.22 0.23 -41.21
CA TYR A 463 9.33 -0.68 -41.42
C TYR A 463 8.81 -2.10 -41.60
N ALA A 464 9.30 -2.82 -42.61
CA ALA A 464 8.91 -4.21 -42.90
C ALA A 464 7.38 -4.48 -42.93
N GLY A 465 6.58 -3.47 -43.32
CA GLY A 465 5.12 -3.59 -43.43
C GLY A 465 4.32 -3.18 -42.17
N TYR A 466 4.98 -2.98 -41.03
CA TYR A 466 4.38 -2.41 -39.82
C TYR A 466 4.25 -0.90 -39.95
N ASN A 467 3.10 -0.33 -39.56
CA ASN A 467 2.82 1.11 -39.71
C ASN A 467 2.38 1.68 -38.37
N LEU A 468 3.15 2.62 -37.85
CA LEU A 468 2.89 3.18 -36.53
C LEU A 468 3.16 4.69 -36.49
N VAL A 469 2.41 5.39 -35.64
CA VAL A 469 2.82 6.68 -35.10
C VAL A 469 4.10 6.46 -34.32
N ASN A 470 5.17 6.93 -34.93
CA ASN A 470 6.51 6.48 -34.61
C ASN A 470 7.15 7.31 -33.51
N THR A 471 7.78 6.66 -32.53
CA THR A 471 8.52 7.33 -31.44
C THR A 471 9.91 7.78 -31.89
N TYR A 472 10.52 8.69 -31.13
CA TYR A 472 11.74 9.40 -31.53
C TYR A 472 12.88 8.48 -32.02
N ARG A 473 13.43 7.61 -31.18
CA ARG A 473 14.54 6.71 -31.55
C ARG A 473 14.12 5.30 -31.99
N GLY A 474 12.82 4.99 -31.92
CA GLY A 474 12.34 3.61 -32.05
C GLY A 474 12.86 2.69 -30.93
N SER A 475 13.22 3.27 -29.77
CA SER A 475 13.66 2.53 -28.59
C SER A 475 12.47 1.86 -27.92
N MET A 476 12.58 0.57 -27.61
CA MET A 476 11.38 -0.23 -27.31
C MET A 476 10.67 0.16 -26.01
N PHE A 477 11.37 0.74 -25.03
CA PHE A 477 10.76 1.19 -23.77
C PHE A 477 9.63 2.21 -24.00
N THR A 478 9.71 2.99 -25.08
CA THR A 478 8.68 3.97 -25.50
C THR A 478 7.36 3.33 -25.97
N TYR A 479 7.29 2.00 -26.02
CA TYR A 479 6.10 1.19 -26.30
C TYR A 479 5.76 0.21 -25.15
N LEU A 480 6.50 0.26 -24.03
CA LEU A 480 6.33 -0.66 -22.89
C LEU A 480 5.82 0.04 -21.63
N PHE A 481 6.29 1.26 -21.35
CA PHE A 481 6.05 1.91 -20.06
C PHE A 481 4.57 2.21 -19.80
N GLY A 482 3.82 2.60 -20.82
CA GLY A 482 2.38 2.85 -20.71
C GLY A 482 1.63 1.55 -20.43
N HIS A 483 2.00 0.48 -21.14
CA HIS A 483 1.42 -0.85 -20.97
C HIS A 483 1.77 -1.51 -19.62
N ALA A 484 2.82 -1.05 -18.94
CA ALA A 484 3.14 -1.53 -17.60
C ALA A 484 2.08 -1.14 -16.56
N PHE A 485 1.30 -0.09 -16.84
CA PHE A 485 0.32 0.48 -15.92
C PHE A 485 -1.12 0.51 -16.48
N PHE A 486 -1.29 0.60 -17.79
CA PHE A 486 -2.59 0.67 -18.45
C PHE A 486 -2.84 -0.54 -19.35
N ASP A 487 -4.08 -1.02 -19.36
CA ASP A 487 -4.56 -1.93 -20.39
C ASP A 487 -5.03 -1.11 -21.59
N LEU A 488 -4.10 -0.82 -22.50
CA LEU A 488 -4.41 -0.05 -23.70
C LEU A 488 -5.16 -0.87 -24.77
N ASP A 489 -5.27 -2.20 -24.64
CA ASP A 489 -6.11 -3.03 -25.53
C ASP A 489 -7.59 -2.79 -25.20
N GLU A 490 -7.92 -2.65 -23.90
CA GLU A 490 -9.29 -2.39 -23.45
C GLU A 490 -9.83 -1.01 -23.88
N VAL A 491 -8.98 0.02 -23.93
CA VAL A 491 -9.44 1.40 -24.18
C VAL A 491 -9.69 1.70 -25.66
N GLY A 492 -9.02 0.97 -26.57
CA GLY A 492 -9.13 1.17 -28.02
C GLY A 492 -8.54 2.50 -28.53
N ALA A 493 -9.06 2.97 -29.67
CA ALA A 493 -8.54 4.17 -30.33
C ALA A 493 -8.95 5.48 -29.66
N ASP A 494 -8.03 6.46 -29.62
CA ASP A 494 -8.29 7.79 -29.07
C ASP A 494 -9.10 8.71 -30.00
N ASP A 495 -9.68 9.79 -29.46
CA ASP A 495 -10.53 10.74 -30.21
C ASP A 495 -10.00 12.19 -30.19
N PRO A 496 -9.00 12.53 -31.04
CA PRO A 496 -8.50 13.89 -31.16
C PRO A 496 -9.55 14.90 -31.64
N ALA A 497 -10.54 14.47 -32.41
CA ALA A 497 -11.55 15.37 -32.96
C ALA A 497 -12.45 15.95 -31.85
N SER A 498 -12.82 15.14 -30.86
CA SER A 498 -13.59 15.58 -29.69
C SER A 498 -12.87 16.65 -28.84
N ALA A 499 -11.54 16.67 -28.87
CA ALA A 499 -10.70 17.63 -28.16
C ALA A 499 -10.31 18.86 -29.00
N GLY A 500 -10.85 19.00 -30.22
CA GLY A 500 -10.58 20.14 -31.11
C GLY A 500 -9.37 19.98 -32.02
N PHE A 501 -8.86 18.75 -32.21
CA PHE A 501 -7.71 18.43 -33.08
C PHE A 501 -8.11 17.50 -34.25
N PRO A 502 -9.11 17.84 -35.08
CA PRO A 502 -9.58 16.95 -36.16
C PRO A 502 -8.52 16.64 -37.23
N GLN A 503 -7.41 17.39 -37.25
CA GLN A 503 -6.26 17.15 -38.13
C GLN A 503 -5.34 16.02 -37.65
N GLN A 504 -5.38 15.68 -36.35
CA GLN A 504 -4.57 14.59 -35.80
C GLN A 504 -5.25 13.25 -36.10
N PRO A 505 -4.51 12.23 -36.56
CA PRO A 505 -5.06 10.89 -36.70
C PRO A 505 -5.42 10.31 -35.32
N SER A 506 -6.55 9.61 -35.28
CA SER A 506 -6.88 8.70 -34.17
C SER A 506 -5.90 7.54 -34.13
N VAL A 507 -5.46 7.15 -32.94
CA VAL A 507 -4.48 6.09 -32.72
C VAL A 507 -5.02 5.10 -31.70
N ASP A 508 -5.02 3.83 -32.08
CA ASP A 508 -5.10 2.72 -31.14
C ASP A 508 -3.69 2.45 -30.61
N TRP A 509 -3.45 2.84 -29.35
CA TRP A 509 -2.11 2.81 -28.78
C TRP A 509 -1.59 1.38 -28.54
N PHE A 510 -2.48 0.40 -28.32
CA PHE A 510 -2.08 -1.00 -28.23
C PHE A 510 -1.62 -1.56 -29.58
N ILE A 511 -2.38 -1.31 -30.65
CA ILE A 511 -1.98 -1.71 -32.00
C ILE A 511 -0.69 -0.98 -32.42
N ASN A 512 -0.56 0.30 -32.08
CA ASN A 512 0.64 1.09 -32.36
C ASN A 512 1.90 0.52 -31.67
N ALA A 513 1.79 0.19 -30.37
CA ALA A 513 2.87 -0.44 -29.62
C ALA A 513 3.23 -1.82 -30.16
N ARG A 514 2.22 -2.65 -30.49
CA ARG A 514 2.41 -3.96 -31.09
C ARG A 514 3.18 -3.88 -32.40
N ASP A 515 2.79 -2.97 -33.30
CA ASP A 515 3.48 -2.75 -34.57
C ASP A 515 4.91 -2.24 -34.35
N GLY A 516 5.13 -1.34 -33.37
CA GLY A 516 6.46 -0.85 -33.00
C GLY A 516 7.39 -1.95 -32.48
N ILE A 517 6.89 -2.83 -31.62
CA ILE A 517 7.64 -3.98 -31.08
C ILE A 517 7.96 -5.00 -32.18
N LEU A 518 7.00 -5.32 -33.04
CA LEU A 518 7.21 -6.26 -34.15
C LEU A 518 8.15 -5.69 -35.21
N ALA A 519 8.10 -4.38 -35.47
CA ALA A 519 9.07 -3.69 -36.32
C ALA A 519 10.48 -3.72 -35.71
N ASN A 520 10.60 -3.47 -34.40
CA ASN A 520 11.87 -3.54 -33.68
C ASN A 520 12.49 -4.95 -33.79
N ARG A 521 11.69 -6.00 -33.52
CA ARG A 521 12.11 -7.39 -33.68
C ARG A 521 12.56 -7.69 -35.11
N GLN A 522 11.77 -7.28 -36.11
CA GLN A 522 12.10 -7.54 -37.50
C GLN A 522 13.39 -6.83 -37.91
N TYR A 523 13.61 -5.60 -37.45
CA TYR A 523 14.84 -4.85 -37.67
C TYR A 523 16.06 -5.60 -37.12
N VAL A 524 15.98 -6.10 -35.88
CA VAL A 524 17.04 -6.93 -35.29
C VAL A 524 17.36 -8.14 -36.17
N ILE A 525 16.33 -8.88 -36.60
CA ILE A 525 16.50 -10.06 -37.47
C ILE A 525 17.18 -9.69 -38.79
N ASP A 526 16.77 -8.58 -39.41
CA ASP A 526 17.35 -8.10 -40.67
C ASP A 526 18.82 -7.65 -40.49
N GLN A 527 19.20 -7.21 -39.29
CA GLN A 527 20.56 -6.81 -38.91
C GLN A 527 21.42 -7.95 -38.33
N ALA A 528 20.92 -9.19 -38.27
CA ALA A 528 21.64 -10.34 -37.70
C ALA A 528 22.96 -10.69 -38.42
N ALA A 529 23.11 -10.28 -39.69
CA ALA A 529 24.38 -10.42 -40.42
C ALA A 529 25.45 -9.41 -39.98
N ASN A 530 25.06 -8.30 -39.34
CA ASN A 530 25.94 -7.21 -38.92
C ASN A 530 26.31 -7.27 -37.44
N PHE A 531 25.46 -7.86 -36.61
CA PHE A 531 25.67 -8.00 -35.16
C PHE A 531 25.41 -9.43 -34.72
N LEU A 532 26.41 -10.07 -34.10
CA LEU A 532 26.31 -11.49 -33.72
C LEU A 532 25.28 -11.77 -32.62
N THR A 533 24.94 -10.76 -31.82
CA THR A 533 23.90 -10.88 -30.77
C THR A 533 22.51 -10.99 -31.34
N TYR A 534 22.30 -10.46 -32.54
CA TYR A 534 20.96 -10.26 -33.08
C TYR A 534 20.42 -11.56 -33.66
N GLY A 535 19.18 -11.88 -33.32
CA GLY A 535 18.51 -13.07 -33.82
C GLY A 535 17.03 -13.12 -33.48
N PRO A 536 16.31 -14.14 -33.97
CA PRO A 536 14.88 -14.29 -33.73
C PRO A 536 14.51 -14.52 -32.25
N GLU A 537 15.46 -15.01 -31.45
CA GLU A 537 15.32 -15.31 -30.01
C GLU A 537 16.17 -14.38 -29.14
N GLN A 538 16.86 -13.41 -29.75
CA GLN A 538 17.72 -12.41 -29.08
C GLN A 538 17.47 -11.04 -29.74
N TRP A 539 16.49 -10.31 -29.23
CA TRP A 539 15.95 -9.10 -29.85
C TRP A 539 15.39 -8.14 -28.81
N GLY A 540 14.97 -6.94 -29.26
CA GLY A 540 14.37 -5.90 -28.41
C GLY A 540 15.36 -4.78 -28.13
N LEU A 541 15.59 -3.89 -29.11
CA LEU A 541 16.49 -2.75 -28.94
C LEU A 541 15.81 -1.68 -28.10
N ALA A 542 16.31 -1.46 -26.90
CA ALA A 542 15.83 -0.45 -25.97
C ALA A 542 16.98 0.16 -25.18
N ALA A 543 16.74 1.32 -24.56
CA ALA A 543 17.66 1.95 -23.64
C ALA A 543 18.09 0.98 -22.54
N SER A 544 19.40 0.86 -22.32
CA SER A 544 19.96 -0.06 -21.33
C SER A 544 21.41 0.30 -21.02
N THR A 545 21.98 -0.35 -20.01
CA THR A 545 23.42 -0.40 -19.82
C THR A 545 24.10 -1.19 -20.94
N ARG A 546 25.37 -0.85 -21.17
CA ARG A 546 26.31 -1.55 -22.03
C ARG A 546 27.22 -2.44 -21.18
N PRO A 547 27.92 -3.42 -21.81
CA PRO A 547 28.91 -4.20 -21.10
C PRO A 547 30.03 -3.36 -20.45
N ASP A 548 30.38 -2.20 -21.01
CA ASP A 548 31.36 -1.31 -20.36
C ASP A 548 30.84 -0.60 -19.08
N GLY A 549 29.55 -0.78 -18.75
CA GLY A 549 28.89 -0.18 -17.60
C GLY A 549 28.30 1.21 -17.86
N THR A 550 28.43 1.75 -19.09
CA THR A 550 27.79 3.01 -19.49
C THR A 550 26.32 2.79 -19.86
N TYR A 551 25.49 3.82 -19.73
CA TYR A 551 24.08 3.76 -20.15
C TYR A 551 23.92 4.28 -21.58
N PHE A 552 23.17 3.55 -22.41
CA PHE A 552 22.91 3.88 -23.81
C PHE A 552 21.42 4.15 -24.04
N GLY A 553 20.98 5.36 -23.67
CA GLY A 553 19.57 5.77 -23.77
C GLY A 553 19.00 5.85 -25.19
N ASP A 554 19.85 5.91 -26.22
CA ASP A 554 19.44 6.06 -27.61
C ASP A 554 19.24 4.72 -28.35
N ASN A 555 19.51 3.57 -27.71
CA ASN A 555 19.45 2.27 -28.37
C ASN A 555 18.04 1.95 -28.89
N GLY A 556 17.87 1.77 -30.20
CA GLY A 556 16.56 1.59 -30.83
C GLY A 556 16.62 0.96 -32.21
N ALA A 557 15.45 0.83 -32.83
CA ALA A 557 15.26 0.15 -34.10
C ALA A 557 14.42 0.99 -35.08
N LYS A 558 14.30 0.52 -36.33
CA LYS A 558 13.37 1.12 -37.29
C LYS A 558 11.91 0.68 -37.03
N PRO A 559 10.92 1.51 -37.38
CA PRO A 559 11.08 2.89 -37.83
C PRO A 559 11.57 3.77 -36.66
N ALA A 560 12.36 4.79 -36.98
CA ALA A 560 12.80 5.80 -36.04
C ALA A 560 12.55 7.17 -36.66
N GLU A 561 12.34 8.17 -35.83
CA GLU A 561 12.20 9.53 -36.29
C GLU A 561 13.60 10.04 -36.70
N CYS A 562 13.62 10.83 -37.76
CA CYS A 562 14.78 11.64 -38.08
C CYS A 562 14.86 12.84 -37.10
N ASP A 563 15.99 13.54 -37.02
CA ASP A 563 16.06 14.87 -36.39
C ASP A 563 15.11 15.82 -37.15
N PHE A 564 13.86 15.91 -36.68
CA PHE A 564 12.76 16.60 -37.35
C PHE A 564 12.71 18.04 -36.90
N ASN A 565 12.98 18.97 -37.81
CA ASN A 565 12.91 20.38 -37.52
C ASN A 565 11.46 20.88 -37.67
N LEU A 566 10.82 21.22 -36.54
CA LEU A 566 9.44 21.72 -36.48
C LEU A 566 9.22 23.02 -37.28
N GLN A 567 10.26 23.83 -37.52
CA GLN A 567 10.17 25.08 -38.29
C GLN A 567 10.22 24.84 -39.80
N THR A 568 10.93 23.80 -40.24
CA THR A 568 11.14 23.52 -41.68
C THR A 568 10.31 22.35 -42.19
N GLY A 569 9.73 21.54 -41.30
CA GLY A 569 8.95 20.35 -41.66
C GLY A 569 9.77 19.27 -42.39
N GLN A 570 11.10 19.29 -42.21
CA GLN A 570 12.03 18.39 -42.90
C GLN A 570 12.92 17.63 -41.92
N CYS A 571 13.23 16.39 -42.30
CA CYS A 571 14.30 15.58 -41.71
C CYS A 571 15.67 16.15 -42.13
N GLY A 572 16.53 16.50 -41.19
CA GLY A 572 17.91 16.91 -41.52
C GLY A 572 18.78 17.20 -40.31
N PRO A 573 20.11 16.97 -40.40
CA PRO A 573 21.02 17.09 -39.27
C PRO A 573 21.14 18.55 -38.82
N THR A 574 21.04 18.80 -37.52
CA THR A 574 21.89 19.84 -36.92
C THR A 574 23.36 19.36 -36.99
N PRO A 575 24.27 20.05 -37.70
CA PRO A 575 25.65 19.58 -37.77
C PRO A 575 26.37 19.79 -36.43
N PRO A 576 27.23 18.85 -35.95
CA PRO A 576 27.65 17.60 -36.58
C PRO A 576 27.24 16.35 -35.77
N ALA A 577 26.21 15.63 -36.22
CA ALA A 577 25.95 14.23 -35.84
C ALA A 577 25.38 13.44 -37.04
N PRO A 578 25.57 12.09 -37.10
CA PRO A 578 25.40 11.30 -38.32
C PRO A 578 23.93 11.16 -38.77
N GLN A 579 23.71 11.43 -40.06
CA GLN A 579 22.61 11.00 -40.96
C GLN A 579 21.23 10.61 -40.36
N SER A 580 20.31 11.57 -40.41
CA SER A 580 18.87 11.44 -40.79
C SER A 580 18.21 10.04 -40.76
N GLY A 581 17.38 9.77 -39.74
CA GLY A 581 16.35 8.72 -39.77
C GLY A 581 16.83 7.28 -39.55
N GLU A 582 18.12 7.08 -39.29
CA GLU A 582 18.67 5.80 -38.85
C GLU A 582 18.66 5.73 -37.31
N PRO A 583 18.19 4.62 -36.71
CA PRO A 583 18.23 4.44 -35.26
C PRO A 583 19.69 4.28 -34.77
N HIS A 584 19.95 4.62 -33.51
CA HIS A 584 21.23 4.33 -32.88
C HIS A 584 21.20 2.92 -32.28
N HIS A 585 22.20 2.11 -32.57
CA HIS A 585 22.36 0.77 -32.00
C HIS A 585 23.81 0.30 -32.17
N ASP A 586 24.26 -0.62 -31.31
CA ASP A 586 25.66 -1.10 -31.27
C ASP A 586 25.80 -2.62 -31.11
N GLY A 587 24.69 -3.36 -31.27
CA GLY A 587 24.64 -4.80 -31.04
C GLY A 587 24.21 -5.19 -29.62
N THR A 588 24.05 -4.24 -28.70
CA THR A 588 23.56 -4.49 -27.35
C THR A 588 22.06 -4.81 -27.37
N VAL A 589 21.69 -5.94 -26.77
CA VAL A 589 20.30 -6.39 -26.60
C VAL A 589 19.95 -6.45 -25.12
N PRO A 590 18.98 -5.65 -24.64
CA PRO A 590 18.44 -5.78 -23.30
C PRO A 590 17.33 -6.84 -23.20
N PRO A 591 17.46 -7.86 -22.31
CA PRO A 591 16.42 -8.87 -22.11
C PRO A 591 15.06 -8.30 -21.75
N TYR A 592 15.01 -7.31 -20.84
CA TYR A 592 13.77 -6.75 -20.31
C TYR A 592 12.82 -6.28 -21.42
N ALA A 593 13.38 -5.78 -22.51
CA ALA A 593 12.60 -5.26 -23.63
C ALA A 593 11.79 -6.40 -24.27
N SER A 594 12.46 -7.47 -24.70
CA SER A 594 11.79 -8.64 -25.30
C SER A 594 10.84 -9.32 -24.31
N ILE A 595 11.23 -9.46 -23.04
CA ILE A 595 10.40 -10.09 -22.01
C ILE A 595 9.16 -9.23 -21.71
N GLY A 596 9.32 -7.92 -21.55
CA GLY A 596 8.24 -6.98 -21.31
C GLY A 596 7.23 -6.89 -22.47
N SER A 597 7.59 -7.33 -23.67
CA SER A 597 6.67 -7.32 -24.82
C SER A 597 5.56 -8.38 -24.74
N MET A 598 5.67 -9.37 -23.83
CA MET A 598 4.79 -10.54 -23.75
C MET A 598 3.28 -10.26 -23.88
N PRO A 599 2.67 -9.33 -23.10
CA PRO A 599 1.23 -9.05 -23.22
C PRO A 599 0.85 -8.41 -24.56
N ILE A 600 1.75 -7.61 -25.15
CA ILE A 600 1.46 -6.79 -26.34
C ILE A 600 1.57 -7.62 -27.63
N VAL A 601 2.52 -8.56 -27.69
CA VAL A 601 2.72 -9.44 -28.86
C VAL A 601 1.84 -10.70 -28.83
N ARG A 602 1.02 -10.86 -27.78
CA ARG A 602 0.09 -11.97 -27.63
C ARG A 602 -0.82 -12.09 -28.86
N THR A 603 -0.94 -13.30 -29.39
CA THR A 603 -1.79 -13.54 -30.57
C THR A 603 -3.22 -13.96 -30.23
N SER A 604 -3.45 -14.52 -29.04
CA SER A 604 -4.79 -14.84 -28.52
C SER A 604 -4.75 -15.02 -26.99
N PRO A 605 -5.89 -14.90 -26.29
CA PRO A 605 -5.98 -15.17 -24.85
C PRO A 605 -5.59 -16.61 -24.45
N SER A 606 -5.70 -17.57 -25.38
CA SER A 606 -5.34 -18.98 -25.19
C SER A 606 -3.99 -19.35 -25.79
N GLU A 607 -3.14 -18.36 -26.08
CA GLU A 607 -1.79 -18.60 -26.60
C GLU A 607 -0.98 -19.46 -25.61
N LEU A 608 -0.37 -20.53 -26.12
CA LEU A 608 0.57 -21.31 -25.32
C LEU A 608 1.80 -20.45 -25.02
N LEU A 609 2.28 -20.49 -23.78
CA LEU A 609 3.45 -19.73 -23.35
C LEU A 609 4.68 -19.92 -24.27
N SER A 610 4.92 -21.15 -24.74
CA SER A 610 6.00 -21.48 -25.67
C SER A 610 5.88 -20.84 -27.07
N ASN A 611 4.69 -20.36 -27.46
CA ASN A 611 4.45 -19.66 -28.72
C ASN A 611 4.65 -18.14 -28.60
N ASN A 612 4.64 -17.59 -27.39
CA ASN A 612 4.80 -16.16 -27.17
C ASN A 612 6.25 -15.73 -27.46
N LEU A 613 6.44 -14.69 -28.29
CA LEU A 613 7.76 -14.25 -28.76
C LEU A 613 8.66 -13.72 -27.63
N GLY A 614 8.08 -13.03 -26.64
CA GLY A 614 8.84 -12.53 -25.47
C GLY A 614 9.29 -13.68 -24.58
N PHE A 615 8.42 -14.67 -24.36
CA PHE A 615 8.79 -15.87 -23.61
C PHE A 615 9.84 -16.74 -24.34
N GLN A 616 9.80 -16.82 -25.66
CA GLN A 616 10.84 -17.51 -26.44
C GLN A 616 12.22 -16.88 -26.20
N ALA A 617 12.30 -15.55 -26.13
CA ALA A 617 13.53 -14.85 -25.77
C ALA A 617 13.97 -15.17 -24.34
N LEU A 618 13.05 -15.10 -23.35
CA LEU A 618 13.34 -15.49 -21.97
C LEU A 618 13.91 -16.91 -21.87
N ARG A 619 13.27 -17.86 -22.55
CA ARG A 619 13.71 -19.26 -22.60
C ARG A 619 15.10 -19.37 -23.19
N HIS A 620 15.37 -18.68 -24.29
CA HIS A 620 16.70 -18.66 -24.92
C HIS A 620 17.77 -18.08 -24.00
N TYR A 621 17.50 -16.95 -23.33
CA TYR A 621 18.41 -16.37 -22.34
C TYR A 621 18.73 -17.35 -21.21
N HIS A 622 17.70 -18.04 -20.70
CA HIS A 622 17.85 -19.05 -19.66
C HIS A 622 18.55 -20.33 -20.15
N THR A 623 18.50 -20.69 -21.44
CA THR A 623 19.18 -21.90 -21.93
C THR A 623 20.59 -21.65 -22.46
N ALA A 624 20.80 -20.56 -23.20
CA ALA A 624 22.03 -20.29 -23.94
C ALA A 624 22.99 -19.35 -23.18
N HIS A 625 22.47 -18.52 -22.26
CA HIS A 625 23.26 -17.46 -21.61
C HIS A 625 23.20 -17.48 -20.08
N TYR A 626 22.53 -18.46 -19.47
CA TYR A 626 22.30 -18.54 -18.02
C TYR A 626 23.51 -18.21 -17.16
N SER A 627 24.65 -18.84 -17.43
CA SER A 627 25.85 -18.72 -16.59
C SER A 627 26.46 -17.32 -16.54
N GLY A 628 26.16 -16.46 -17.53
CA GLY A 628 26.71 -15.10 -17.62
C GLY A 628 25.66 -13.99 -17.57
N LEU A 629 24.42 -14.29 -17.99
CA LEU A 629 23.33 -13.31 -18.04
C LEU A 629 22.41 -13.40 -16.82
N TRP A 630 22.33 -14.53 -16.10
CA TRP A 630 21.35 -14.68 -15.02
C TRP A 630 21.94 -14.36 -13.64
N GLY A 631 21.31 -13.43 -12.92
CA GLY A 631 21.71 -13.04 -11.56
C GLY A 631 20.57 -13.11 -10.54
N PRO A 632 20.68 -12.41 -9.40
CA PRO A 632 19.69 -12.48 -8.32
C PRO A 632 18.32 -11.92 -8.70
N TYR A 633 18.27 -10.99 -9.66
CA TYR A 633 17.03 -10.34 -10.10
C TYR A 633 16.61 -10.75 -11.51
N GLY A 634 16.99 -11.96 -11.93
CA GLY A 634 16.70 -12.48 -13.26
C GLY A 634 17.82 -12.17 -14.26
N PRO A 635 17.52 -12.11 -15.57
CA PRO A 635 18.46 -11.65 -16.58
C PRO A 635 19.03 -10.27 -16.24
N LEU A 636 20.34 -10.10 -16.38
CA LEU A 636 21.03 -8.84 -16.30
C LEU A 636 20.57 -7.91 -17.42
N ASP A 637 20.88 -6.63 -17.25
CA ASP A 637 20.27 -5.55 -18.02
C ASP A 637 20.53 -5.62 -19.54
N ALA A 638 21.68 -6.15 -19.97
CA ALA A 638 21.97 -6.33 -21.38
C ALA A 638 23.00 -7.44 -21.69
N LEU A 639 23.08 -7.82 -22.96
CA LEU A 639 24.16 -8.62 -23.52
C LEU A 639 24.61 -8.11 -24.89
N GLN A 640 25.87 -8.38 -25.22
CA GLN A 640 26.46 -8.07 -26.51
C GLN A 640 27.48 -9.15 -26.88
N THR A 641 27.47 -9.59 -28.14
CA THR A 641 28.26 -10.69 -28.68
C THR A 641 29.09 -10.16 -29.84
N GLU A 642 30.39 -10.41 -29.78
CA GLU A 642 31.36 -9.95 -30.77
C GLU A 642 32.33 -11.08 -31.13
N LEU A 643 33.05 -10.94 -32.24
CA LEU A 643 34.15 -11.85 -32.57
C LEU A 643 35.39 -11.44 -31.79
N ARG A 644 35.87 -12.31 -30.92
CA ARG A 644 37.21 -12.23 -30.32
C ARG A 644 38.05 -13.39 -30.83
N ASN A 645 39.15 -13.08 -31.50
CA ASN A 645 40.04 -14.08 -32.12
C ASN A 645 39.30 -15.06 -33.06
N GLY A 646 38.30 -14.56 -33.79
CA GLY A 646 37.48 -15.36 -34.70
C GLY A 646 36.48 -16.30 -34.02
N GLN A 647 36.30 -16.20 -32.69
CA GLN A 647 35.28 -16.94 -31.94
C GLN A 647 34.23 -15.98 -31.36
N PRO A 648 32.94 -16.36 -31.32
CA PRO A 648 31.92 -15.58 -30.63
C PRO A 648 32.23 -15.46 -29.13
N PHE A 649 32.19 -14.24 -28.60
CA PHE A 649 32.34 -13.94 -27.19
C PHE A 649 31.20 -13.01 -26.76
N THR A 650 30.50 -13.35 -25.68
CA THR A 650 29.37 -12.57 -25.15
C THR A 650 29.75 -11.86 -23.86
N SER A 651 29.60 -10.54 -23.84
CA SER A 651 29.73 -9.65 -22.69
C SER A 651 28.35 -9.24 -22.17
N TYR A 652 28.26 -8.82 -20.90
CA TYR A 652 26.98 -8.57 -20.23
C TYR A 652 26.96 -7.19 -19.55
N GLY A 653 25.82 -6.51 -19.54
CA GLY A 653 25.56 -5.34 -18.70
C GLY A 653 25.28 -5.79 -17.27
N TRP A 654 26.30 -5.85 -16.42
CA TRP A 654 26.31 -6.46 -15.07
C TRP A 654 25.49 -5.75 -13.98
N LEU A 655 24.70 -4.76 -14.36
CA LEU A 655 23.84 -4.02 -13.44
C LEU A 655 22.40 -4.48 -13.64
N TYR A 656 21.55 -4.08 -12.70
CA TYR A 656 20.11 -4.01 -12.92
C TYR A 656 19.71 -2.56 -12.73
N VAL A 657 18.87 -2.06 -13.63
CA VAL A 657 18.32 -0.71 -13.62
C VAL A 657 16.84 -0.81 -13.28
N GLY A 658 16.37 -0.03 -12.32
CA GLY A 658 15.00 -0.11 -11.80
C GLY A 658 13.92 0.14 -12.85
N ILE A 659 14.20 1.03 -13.81
CA ILE A 659 13.28 1.34 -14.92
C ILE A 659 13.29 0.27 -16.04
N ASP A 660 14.23 -0.67 -16.01
CA ASP A 660 14.34 -1.76 -16.98
C ASP A 660 13.71 -3.04 -16.39
N VAL A 661 14.05 -3.38 -15.14
CA VAL A 661 13.45 -4.54 -14.43
C VAL A 661 11.99 -4.30 -14.01
N GLY A 662 11.55 -3.04 -13.91
CA GLY A 662 10.17 -2.67 -13.59
C GLY A 662 9.18 -3.17 -14.64
N PRO A 663 9.32 -2.74 -15.90
CA PRO A 663 8.55 -3.28 -17.02
C PRO A 663 8.62 -4.80 -17.11
N GLU A 664 9.78 -5.43 -16.88
CA GLU A 664 9.87 -6.90 -16.87
C GLU A 664 8.94 -7.52 -15.81
N ALA A 665 8.99 -7.05 -14.57
CA ALA A 665 8.14 -7.57 -13.49
C ALA A 665 6.64 -7.33 -13.74
N LEU A 666 6.28 -6.11 -14.16
CA LEU A 666 4.88 -5.70 -14.31
C LEU A 666 4.25 -6.27 -15.57
N LEU A 667 4.95 -6.27 -16.72
CA LEU A 667 4.38 -6.74 -17.97
C LEU A 667 4.25 -8.28 -18.02
N ILE A 668 5.08 -9.01 -17.27
CA ILE A 668 4.79 -10.44 -17.02
C ILE A 668 3.49 -10.58 -16.23
N GLU A 669 3.24 -9.74 -15.20
CA GLU A 669 1.96 -9.81 -14.46
C GLU A 669 0.78 -9.43 -15.36
N GLN A 670 0.93 -8.41 -16.20
CA GLN A 670 -0.09 -8.02 -17.18
C GLN A 670 -0.40 -9.16 -18.16
N TYR A 671 0.61 -9.91 -18.61
CA TYR A 671 0.39 -11.11 -19.40
C TYR A 671 -0.41 -12.17 -18.59
N ARG A 672 -0.10 -12.38 -17.30
CA ARG A 672 -0.72 -13.45 -16.51
C ARG A 672 -2.15 -13.14 -16.08
N SER A 673 -2.41 -11.94 -15.58
CA SER A 673 -3.65 -11.60 -14.89
C SER A 673 -4.25 -10.24 -15.27
N GLY A 674 -3.45 -9.29 -15.78
CA GLY A 674 -3.91 -7.91 -16.02
C GLY A 674 -4.03 -7.06 -14.73
N HIS A 675 -3.64 -7.62 -13.59
CA HIS A 675 -3.99 -7.07 -12.28
C HIS A 675 -3.43 -5.67 -12.00
N VAL A 676 -2.27 -5.32 -12.56
CA VAL A 676 -1.64 -3.99 -12.36
C VAL A 676 -2.50 -2.92 -13.04
N ALA A 677 -2.89 -3.13 -14.29
CA ALA A 677 -3.78 -2.21 -14.99
C ALA A 677 -5.17 -2.17 -14.36
N ASP A 678 -5.74 -3.33 -14.00
CA ASP A 678 -7.05 -3.40 -13.33
C ASP A 678 -7.07 -2.53 -12.06
N ALA A 679 -5.99 -2.57 -11.26
CA ALA A 679 -5.89 -1.75 -10.05
C ALA A 679 -5.85 -0.25 -10.39
N LEU A 680 -4.99 0.18 -11.32
CA LEU A 680 -4.88 1.61 -11.67
C LEU A 680 -6.15 2.15 -12.35
N MET A 681 -6.70 1.42 -13.32
CA MET A 681 -7.84 1.84 -14.14
C MET A 681 -9.17 1.83 -13.37
N ARG A 682 -9.23 1.20 -12.20
CA ARG A 682 -10.37 1.31 -11.27
C ARG A 682 -10.37 2.61 -10.47
N HIS A 683 -9.26 3.34 -10.40
CA HIS A 683 -9.22 4.61 -9.70
C HIS A 683 -10.14 5.63 -10.43
N PRO A 684 -11.12 6.27 -9.75
CA PRO A 684 -12.16 7.07 -10.41
C PRO A 684 -11.60 8.17 -11.34
N ARG A 685 -10.57 8.89 -10.89
CA ARG A 685 -9.99 9.99 -11.69
C ARG A 685 -9.16 9.50 -12.88
N ILE A 686 -8.60 8.30 -12.79
CA ILE A 686 -7.88 7.69 -13.91
C ILE A 686 -8.89 7.29 -14.98
N ARG A 687 -9.97 6.62 -14.56
CA ARG A 687 -11.02 6.19 -15.46
C ARG A 687 -11.73 7.36 -16.15
N GLN A 688 -12.01 8.44 -15.43
CA GLN A 688 -12.49 9.71 -16.00
C GLN A 688 -11.54 10.30 -17.04
N ALA A 689 -10.23 10.27 -16.79
CA ALA A 689 -9.24 10.75 -17.76
C ALA A 689 -9.21 9.88 -19.03
N LEU A 690 -9.32 8.55 -18.87
CA LEU A 690 -9.38 7.63 -20.00
C LEU A 690 -10.65 7.82 -20.84
N HIS A 691 -11.84 7.91 -20.23
CA HIS A 691 -13.10 8.13 -20.95
C HIS A 691 -13.11 9.40 -21.82
N GLN A 692 -12.35 10.43 -21.44
CA GLN A 692 -12.24 11.66 -22.21
C GLN A 692 -11.41 11.55 -23.48
N HIS A 693 -10.50 10.57 -23.53
CA HIS A 693 -9.63 10.32 -24.66
C HIS A 693 -10.09 9.12 -25.49
N PHE A 694 -10.72 8.13 -24.86
CA PHE A 694 -11.00 6.81 -25.40
C PHE A 694 -12.51 6.53 -25.37
N PRO A 695 -13.27 6.91 -26.42
CA PRO A 695 -14.73 6.77 -26.43
C PRO A 695 -15.20 5.30 -26.50
N SER A 696 -14.30 4.36 -26.80
CA SER A 696 -14.61 2.92 -26.86
C SER A 696 -14.50 2.23 -25.51
N LEU A 697 -13.91 2.90 -24.50
CA LEU A 697 -13.82 2.36 -23.15
C LEU A 697 -15.24 2.10 -22.63
N PRO A 698 -15.59 0.86 -22.23
CA PRO A 698 -16.92 0.55 -21.71
C PRO A 698 -17.20 1.35 -20.45
N SER A 699 -18.41 1.88 -20.29
CA SER A 699 -18.83 2.57 -19.07
C SER A 699 -18.94 1.59 -17.88
N ALA A 700 -18.55 2.02 -16.68
CA ALA A 700 -18.67 1.27 -15.44
C ALA A 700 -20.01 1.57 -14.76
N ALA A 701 -20.64 0.54 -14.22
CA ALA A 701 -21.87 0.75 -13.46
C ALA A 701 -21.62 1.65 -12.24
N PRO A 702 -22.56 2.54 -11.91
CA PRO A 702 -22.48 3.34 -10.69
C PRO A 702 -22.53 2.43 -9.48
N VAL A 703 -21.82 2.75 -8.41
CA VAL A 703 -21.79 1.96 -7.17
C VAL A 703 -22.61 2.65 -6.09
N LEU A 704 -23.70 2.01 -5.65
CA LEU A 704 -24.53 2.48 -4.56
C LEU A 704 -23.86 2.18 -3.21
N ALA A 705 -23.69 3.21 -2.37
CA ALA A 705 -23.17 3.00 -1.04
C ALA A 705 -24.17 2.20 -0.21
N ALA A 706 -23.68 1.17 0.50
CA ALA A 706 -24.52 0.28 1.29
C ALA A 706 -25.39 1.06 2.30
N ILE A 707 -26.70 0.95 2.15
CA ILE A 707 -27.71 1.60 2.97
C ILE A 707 -27.98 0.75 4.21
N GLY A 708 -28.07 -0.57 4.03
CA GLY A 708 -28.34 -1.55 5.07
C GLY A 708 -29.75 -1.46 5.66
N PRO A 709 -30.16 -2.48 6.44
CA PRO A 709 -31.49 -2.52 7.05
C PRO A 709 -31.72 -1.32 7.98
N LYS A 710 -32.94 -0.77 7.94
CA LYS A 710 -33.34 0.38 8.77
C LYS A 710 -34.45 0.01 9.73
N THR A 711 -34.61 0.80 10.77
CA THR A 711 -35.71 0.67 11.73
C THR A 711 -36.26 2.03 12.06
N VAL A 712 -37.59 2.14 12.12
CA VAL A 712 -38.30 3.36 12.51
C VAL A 712 -39.49 2.97 13.38
N VAL A 713 -39.83 3.80 14.35
CA VAL A 713 -41.08 3.62 15.11
C VAL A 713 -42.20 4.32 14.34
N GLU A 714 -43.35 3.68 14.21
CA GLU A 714 -44.54 4.30 13.61
C GLU A 714 -44.82 5.71 14.19
N GLY A 715 -45.26 6.64 13.35
CA GLY A 715 -45.47 8.04 13.68
C GLY A 715 -44.20 8.91 13.68
N ASN A 716 -43.00 8.32 13.62
CA ASN A 716 -41.74 9.06 13.49
C ASN A 716 -41.27 9.09 12.02
N GLU A 717 -40.65 10.20 11.62
CA GLU A 717 -40.06 10.32 10.27
C GLU A 717 -38.74 9.53 10.20
N LEU A 718 -38.60 8.73 9.15
CA LEU A 718 -37.37 8.13 8.68
C LEU A 718 -36.86 8.93 7.48
N VAL A 719 -35.61 9.38 7.55
CA VAL A 719 -34.89 10.01 6.44
C VAL A 719 -33.67 9.17 6.10
N ILE A 720 -33.51 8.83 4.82
CA ILE A 720 -32.35 8.12 4.29
C ILE A 720 -31.80 8.98 3.14
N THR A 721 -30.55 9.42 3.25
CA THR A 721 -29.83 10.05 2.13
C THR A 721 -29.03 8.97 1.43
N LEU A 722 -29.32 8.77 0.16
CA LEU A 722 -28.60 7.86 -0.72
C LEU A 722 -27.30 8.53 -1.16
N SER A 723 -26.26 7.74 -1.33
CA SER A 723 -25.00 8.19 -1.92
C SER A 723 -24.50 7.10 -2.84
N ALA A 724 -23.94 7.48 -3.98
CA ALA A 724 -23.35 6.58 -4.93
C ALA A 724 -22.14 7.26 -5.56
N MET A 725 -21.26 6.45 -6.15
CA MET A 725 -20.10 6.91 -6.89
C MET A 725 -20.16 6.34 -8.30
N ASP A 726 -19.85 7.19 -9.27
CA ASP A 726 -19.64 6.77 -10.65
C ASP A 726 -18.15 6.85 -10.97
N LEU A 727 -17.57 5.78 -11.53
CA LEU A 727 -16.15 5.79 -11.84
C LEU A 727 -15.84 6.59 -13.12
N ASP A 728 -16.83 6.78 -14.00
CA ASP A 728 -16.68 7.50 -15.28
C ASP A 728 -16.97 8.99 -15.11
N GLY A 729 -17.52 9.38 -13.96
CA GLY A 729 -17.93 10.75 -13.66
C GLY A 729 -19.30 11.10 -14.25
N ASP A 730 -20.09 10.10 -14.64
CA ASP A 730 -21.40 10.30 -15.22
C ASP A 730 -22.43 10.83 -14.22
N ALA A 731 -23.45 11.51 -14.76
CA ALA A 731 -24.50 12.10 -13.95
C ALA A 731 -25.42 11.04 -13.36
N LEU A 732 -25.48 10.97 -12.02
CA LEU A 732 -26.25 9.96 -11.31
C LEU A 732 -27.72 10.35 -11.08
N THR A 733 -28.60 9.40 -11.33
CA THR A 733 -30.04 9.49 -11.03
C THR A 733 -30.43 8.41 -10.04
N PHE A 734 -31.01 8.81 -8.91
CA PHE A 734 -31.55 7.89 -7.91
C PHE A 734 -33.03 7.61 -8.13
N SER A 735 -33.43 6.36 -7.90
CA SER A 735 -34.82 5.93 -7.96
C SER A 735 -35.11 4.90 -6.86
N ALA A 736 -36.39 4.73 -6.53
CA ALA A 736 -36.83 3.72 -5.57
C ALA A 736 -38.07 2.98 -6.07
N GLN A 737 -38.11 1.68 -5.79
CA GLN A 737 -39.24 0.81 -6.07
C GLN A 737 -39.79 0.23 -4.76
N ASN A 738 -41.04 -0.23 -4.79
CA ASN A 738 -41.76 -0.77 -3.63
C ASN A 738 -41.89 0.24 -2.47
N LEU A 739 -42.07 1.53 -2.80
CA LEU A 739 -42.29 2.58 -1.82
C LEU A 739 -43.56 2.30 -0.98
N PRO A 740 -43.44 2.21 0.36
CA PRO A 740 -44.61 2.09 1.24
C PRO A 740 -45.53 3.31 1.08
N ALA A 741 -46.82 3.14 1.41
CA ALA A 741 -47.74 4.27 1.41
C ALA A 741 -47.22 5.42 2.29
N GLY A 742 -47.20 6.63 1.73
CA GLY A 742 -46.66 7.84 2.38
C GLY A 742 -45.15 8.04 2.26
N ALA A 743 -44.41 7.11 1.65
CA ALA A 743 -42.98 7.26 1.40
C ALA A 743 -42.70 8.00 0.08
N THR A 744 -41.63 8.79 0.04
CA THR A 744 -41.18 9.52 -1.16
C THR A 744 -39.67 9.52 -1.27
N LEU A 745 -39.14 9.44 -2.50
CA LEU A 745 -37.74 9.73 -2.81
C LEU A 745 -37.70 11.01 -3.67
N THR A 746 -36.99 12.03 -3.21
CA THR A 746 -36.79 13.29 -3.95
C THR A 746 -35.30 13.56 -4.06
N GLY A 747 -34.77 13.56 -5.28
CA GLY A 747 -33.32 13.57 -5.50
C GLY A 747 -32.70 12.31 -4.89
N ASP A 748 -31.75 12.50 -3.99
CA ASP A 748 -31.06 11.45 -3.24
C ASP A 748 -31.73 11.13 -1.88
N THR A 749 -32.78 11.84 -1.50
CA THR A 749 -33.30 11.80 -0.12
C THR A 749 -34.65 11.11 -0.06
N PHE A 750 -34.67 9.92 0.56
CA PHE A 750 -35.88 9.18 0.91
C PHE A 750 -36.45 9.67 2.23
N ARG A 751 -37.75 9.91 2.27
CA ARG A 751 -38.52 10.30 3.46
C ARG A 751 -39.74 9.42 3.62
N TRP A 752 -39.99 8.99 4.83
CA TRP A 752 -41.19 8.24 5.16
C TRP A 752 -41.56 8.37 6.63
N THR A 753 -42.82 8.70 6.91
CA THR A 753 -43.40 8.65 8.26
C THR A 753 -44.46 7.55 8.28
N PRO A 754 -44.13 6.34 8.73
CA PRO A 754 -45.09 5.24 8.75
C PRO A 754 -46.27 5.58 9.65
N ASP A 755 -47.48 5.26 9.21
CA ASP A 755 -48.67 5.37 10.05
C ASP A 755 -48.81 4.18 11.01
N PHE A 756 -49.81 4.26 11.89
CA PHE A 756 -50.08 3.24 12.90
C PHE A 756 -50.60 1.91 12.35
N ALA A 757 -51.08 1.86 11.09
CA ALA A 757 -51.45 0.61 10.45
C ALA A 757 -50.22 -0.12 9.89
N GLN A 758 -49.11 0.60 9.73
CA GLN A 758 -47.88 0.08 9.15
C GLN A 758 -46.92 -0.55 10.19
N GLY A 759 -47.19 -0.40 11.50
CA GLY A 759 -46.35 -0.91 12.58
C GLY A 759 -46.36 -2.44 12.77
N GLY A 760 -45.19 -3.00 13.08
CA GLY A 760 -44.96 -4.43 13.31
C GLY A 760 -44.64 -5.22 12.04
N ALA A 761 -44.42 -4.54 10.91
CA ALA A 761 -44.11 -5.15 9.62
C ALA A 761 -42.75 -4.69 9.07
N ASN A 762 -42.24 -5.45 8.10
CA ASN A 762 -41.02 -5.16 7.36
C ASN A 762 -41.37 -4.75 5.93
N TYR A 763 -40.76 -3.67 5.45
CA TYR A 763 -41.00 -3.10 4.13
C TYR A 763 -39.72 -3.19 3.30
N PRO A 764 -39.65 -4.07 2.29
CA PRO A 764 -38.53 -4.10 1.35
C PRO A 764 -38.66 -2.94 0.37
N VAL A 765 -37.73 -1.99 0.43
CA VAL A 765 -37.61 -0.88 -0.53
C VAL A 765 -36.37 -1.11 -1.37
N THR A 766 -36.51 -1.15 -2.69
CA THR A 766 -35.37 -1.26 -3.60
C THR A 766 -34.91 0.14 -3.95
N PHE A 767 -33.71 0.51 -3.51
CA PHE A 767 -33.06 1.74 -3.93
C PHE A 767 -32.13 1.44 -5.10
N ARG A 768 -32.16 2.28 -6.13
CA ARG A 768 -31.37 2.11 -7.35
C ARG A 768 -30.71 3.42 -7.72
N VAL A 769 -29.47 3.34 -8.19
CA VAL A 769 -28.75 4.42 -8.87
C VAL A 769 -28.50 4.06 -10.33
N SER A 770 -28.55 5.04 -11.23
CA SER A 770 -28.24 4.90 -12.65
C SER A 770 -27.41 6.07 -13.16
N ASP A 771 -26.48 5.79 -14.05
CA ASP A 771 -25.68 6.72 -14.87
C ASP A 771 -26.33 6.97 -16.26
N SER A 772 -27.57 6.51 -16.47
CA SER A 772 -28.33 6.42 -17.75
C SER A 772 -28.04 5.23 -18.67
N VAL A 773 -26.98 4.45 -18.41
CA VAL A 773 -26.55 3.29 -19.18
C VAL A 773 -26.66 2.00 -18.36
N LEU A 774 -26.04 2.00 -17.18
CA LEU A 774 -25.97 0.93 -16.21
C LEU A 774 -26.63 1.34 -14.87
N THR A 775 -26.80 0.37 -13.97
CA THR A 775 -27.46 0.58 -12.68
C THR A 775 -26.90 -0.32 -11.60
N ASP A 776 -26.90 0.16 -10.36
CA ASP A 776 -26.72 -0.65 -9.15
C ASP A 776 -27.91 -0.46 -8.20
N GLU A 777 -28.22 -1.50 -7.43
CA GLU A 777 -29.39 -1.51 -6.55
C GLU A 777 -29.21 -2.31 -5.26
N GLU A 778 -29.86 -1.83 -4.20
CA GLU A 778 -29.93 -2.51 -2.91
C GLU A 778 -31.39 -2.65 -2.46
N ILE A 779 -31.76 -3.85 -2.00
CA ILE A 779 -33.02 -4.07 -1.30
C ILE A 779 -32.81 -3.81 0.19
N VAL A 780 -33.38 -2.71 0.68
CA VAL A 780 -33.32 -2.30 2.08
C VAL A 780 -34.58 -2.74 2.80
N ILE A 781 -34.42 -3.54 3.85
CA ILE A 781 -35.52 -3.90 4.75
C ILE A 781 -35.70 -2.81 5.80
N ILE A 782 -36.85 -2.12 5.76
CA ILE A 782 -37.24 -1.13 6.77
C ILE A 782 -38.22 -1.78 7.75
N ALA A 783 -37.77 -2.04 8.97
CA ALA A 783 -38.61 -2.57 10.04
C ALA A 783 -39.36 -1.43 10.74
N VAL A 784 -40.69 -1.45 10.72
CA VAL A 784 -41.50 -0.49 11.47
C VAL A 784 -41.85 -1.08 12.83
N GLN A 785 -41.32 -0.49 13.89
CA GLN A 785 -41.64 -0.85 15.26
C GLN A 785 -42.96 -0.22 15.68
N GLN A 786 -43.79 -0.99 16.38
CA GLN A 786 -45.00 -0.46 17.00
C GLN A 786 -44.62 0.49 18.14
N ALA A 787 -45.33 1.62 18.21
CA ALA A 787 -45.19 2.55 19.31
C ALA A 787 -45.74 1.91 20.60
N PRO A 788 -45.19 2.26 21.79
CA PRO A 788 -45.69 1.73 23.05
C PRO A 788 -47.19 2.02 23.22
N ALA A 789 -47.92 1.09 23.86
CA ALA A 789 -49.34 1.30 24.12
C ALA A 789 -49.56 2.50 25.08
N PRO A 790 -50.64 3.28 24.93
CA PRO A 790 -50.96 4.38 25.82
C PRO A 790 -51.09 3.91 27.28
N THR A 791 -50.72 4.76 28.24
CA THR A 791 -50.79 4.42 29.67
C THR A 791 -51.91 5.19 30.36
N ASN A 792 -52.63 4.52 31.27
CA ASN A 792 -53.71 5.10 32.04
C ASN A 792 -53.34 5.19 33.52
N PHE A 793 -53.31 6.38 34.07
CA PHE A 793 -53.17 6.60 35.51
C PHE A 793 -54.52 6.97 36.10
N ILE A 794 -54.87 6.34 37.23
CA ILE A 794 -56.13 6.58 37.93
C ILE A 794 -55.82 7.12 39.30
N THR A 795 -56.47 8.23 39.65
CA THR A 795 -56.34 8.87 40.96
C THR A 795 -57.72 8.96 41.59
N VAL A 796 -57.92 8.25 42.70
CA VAL A 796 -59.12 8.41 43.53
C VAL A 796 -58.77 9.44 44.62
N PRO A 797 -59.59 10.50 44.83
CA PRO A 797 -59.30 11.49 45.86
C PRO A 797 -59.16 10.86 47.25
N ALA A 798 -58.26 11.42 48.06
CA ALA A 798 -57.97 10.93 49.40
C ALA A 798 -59.24 10.95 50.27
N LEU A 799 -59.62 9.77 50.76
CA LEU A 799 -60.84 9.52 51.53
C LEU A 799 -60.70 10.07 52.95
N GLY A 800 -61.35 11.21 53.18
CA GLY A 800 -61.40 11.89 54.47
C GLY A 800 -62.75 12.58 54.71
N SER A 801 -63.87 11.92 54.44
CA SER A 801 -65.19 12.31 54.96
C SER A 801 -66.19 11.19 54.76
N VAL A 802 -67.08 11.05 55.74
CA VAL A 802 -68.20 10.11 55.78
C VAL A 802 -69.04 10.26 54.52
N VAL A 803 -69.28 9.16 53.80
CA VAL A 803 -70.23 9.12 52.69
C VAL A 803 -71.64 9.18 53.30
N ASP A 804 -72.21 10.38 53.35
CA ASP A 804 -73.67 10.50 53.45
C ASP A 804 -74.28 10.01 52.12
N ARG A 805 -75.46 9.37 52.18
CA ARG A 805 -76.14 8.67 51.06
C ARG A 805 -76.56 9.59 49.89
N THR A 806 -76.09 10.84 49.89
CA THR A 806 -76.49 11.90 48.95
C THR A 806 -75.32 12.49 48.15
N GLN A 807 -74.06 12.05 48.38
CA GLN A 807 -72.88 12.58 47.69
C GLN A 807 -72.21 11.52 46.79
N PRO A 808 -71.87 11.82 45.52
CA PRO A 808 -71.22 10.88 44.62
C PRO A 808 -69.73 10.67 44.91
N ILE A 809 -69.21 9.48 44.61
CA ILE A 809 -67.76 9.20 44.62
C ILE A 809 -67.18 9.69 43.29
N VAL A 810 -66.30 10.70 43.34
CA VAL A 810 -65.63 11.21 42.15
C VAL A 810 -64.38 10.37 41.84
N VAL A 811 -64.28 9.83 40.63
CA VAL A 811 -63.09 9.13 40.11
C VAL A 811 -62.51 9.96 38.99
N GLN A 812 -61.21 10.25 39.06
CA GLN A 812 -60.50 11.00 38.03
C GLN A 812 -59.27 10.22 37.55
N GLY A 813 -58.83 10.50 36.33
CA GLY A 813 -57.66 9.85 35.77
C GLY A 813 -57.04 10.68 34.65
N THR A 814 -55.81 10.32 34.31
CA THR A 814 -55.07 10.89 33.20
C THR A 814 -54.64 9.74 32.29
N ALA A 815 -55.06 9.80 31.03
CA ALA A 815 -54.55 8.95 29.97
C ALA A 815 -53.41 9.69 29.25
N THR A 816 -52.28 9.02 29.02
CA THR A 816 -51.12 9.57 28.31
C THR A 816 -50.69 8.61 27.21
N ALA A 817 -50.76 9.06 25.95
CA ALA A 817 -50.16 8.39 24.81
C ALA A 817 -48.68 8.80 24.65
N PRO A 818 -47.80 7.90 24.18
CA PRO A 818 -46.42 8.25 23.87
C PRO A 818 -46.33 9.27 22.73
N ALA A 819 -45.16 9.90 22.59
CA ALA A 819 -44.86 10.80 21.48
C ALA A 819 -45.14 10.12 20.12
N GLY A 820 -45.80 10.83 19.21
CA GLY A 820 -46.26 10.33 17.92
C GLY A 820 -47.68 9.73 17.93
N SER A 821 -48.14 9.16 19.06
CA SER A 821 -49.45 8.51 19.18
C SER A 821 -50.54 9.41 19.75
N TYR A 822 -51.78 8.92 19.79
CA TYR A 822 -52.95 9.66 20.29
C TYR A 822 -53.97 8.77 21.01
N ILE A 823 -54.75 9.39 21.88
CA ILE A 823 -55.91 8.78 22.53
C ILE A 823 -57.14 9.15 21.69
N SER A 824 -57.86 8.14 21.20
CA SER A 824 -59.08 8.32 20.40
C SER A 824 -60.35 8.29 21.27
N SER A 825 -60.33 7.48 22.32
CA SER A 825 -61.40 7.47 23.31
C SER A 825 -60.93 6.93 24.66
N VAL A 826 -61.62 7.34 25.71
CA VAL A 826 -61.51 6.70 27.03
C VAL A 826 -62.88 6.18 27.41
N SER A 827 -62.96 4.88 27.69
CA SER A 827 -64.15 4.26 28.26
C SER A 827 -63.91 3.93 29.73
N PHE A 828 -64.91 4.12 30.57
CA PHE A 828 -64.92 3.56 31.91
C PHE A 828 -66.18 2.72 32.12
N ARG A 829 -66.04 1.70 32.96
CA ARG A 829 -67.11 0.79 33.36
C ARG A 829 -66.99 0.50 34.85
N VAL A 830 -68.11 0.59 35.57
CA VAL A 830 -68.19 0.25 37.00
C VAL A 830 -69.22 -0.87 37.20
N ASP A 831 -68.77 -2.00 37.73
CA ASP A 831 -69.59 -3.18 38.03
C ASP A 831 -69.68 -3.40 39.55
N ASP A 832 -70.86 -3.72 40.09
CA ASP A 832 -70.99 -4.27 41.45
C ASP A 832 -70.70 -5.77 41.42
N VAL A 833 -69.63 -6.21 42.06
CA VAL A 833 -69.18 -7.61 42.03
C VAL A 833 -69.60 -8.42 43.25
N THR A 834 -70.43 -7.85 44.13
CA THR A 834 -70.87 -8.50 45.38
C THR A 834 -71.98 -9.54 45.17
N ASN A 835 -72.86 -9.34 44.19
CA ASN A 835 -74.08 -10.15 43.97
C ASN A 835 -74.14 -10.84 42.59
N ASN A 836 -73.03 -11.46 42.16
CA ASN A 836 -72.82 -12.17 40.88
C ASN A 836 -72.20 -11.28 39.77
N PRO A 837 -71.12 -11.69 39.07
CA PRO A 837 -70.20 -10.76 38.39
C PRO A 837 -70.66 -10.10 37.08
N ALA A 838 -71.94 -10.15 36.69
CA ALA A 838 -72.33 -9.88 35.30
C ALA A 838 -73.58 -9.02 35.03
N THR A 839 -74.33 -8.52 36.02
CA THR A 839 -75.67 -7.94 35.71
C THR A 839 -76.01 -6.57 36.30
N PHE A 840 -75.08 -5.86 36.95
CA PHE A 840 -75.34 -4.48 37.38
C PHE A 840 -74.19 -3.54 37.02
N VAL A 841 -74.28 -2.92 35.83
CA VAL A 841 -73.43 -1.80 35.44
C VAL A 841 -73.99 -0.54 36.10
N ILE A 842 -73.24 0.02 37.06
CA ILE A 842 -73.65 1.21 37.80
C ILE A 842 -73.46 2.47 36.94
N ALA A 843 -72.41 2.49 36.12
CA ALA A 843 -72.13 3.55 35.16
C ALA A 843 -71.20 3.05 34.06
N GLN A 844 -71.46 3.46 32.82
CA GLN A 844 -70.54 3.32 31.69
C GLN A 844 -70.60 4.60 30.87
N SER A 845 -69.44 5.13 30.49
CA SER A 845 -69.39 6.18 29.49
C SER A 845 -68.21 5.99 28.56
N LEU A 846 -68.40 6.45 27.33
CA LEU A 846 -67.36 6.57 26.32
C LEU A 846 -67.17 8.06 26.06
N LEU A 847 -65.97 8.56 26.34
CA LEU A 847 -65.58 9.91 26.00
C LEU A 847 -64.76 9.84 24.72
N SER A 848 -65.37 10.24 23.60
CA SER A 848 -64.64 10.49 22.36
C SER A 848 -63.80 11.75 22.53
N VAL A 849 -62.50 11.64 22.29
CA VAL A 849 -61.55 12.74 22.49
C VAL A 849 -60.95 13.09 21.13
N PRO A 850 -60.75 14.38 20.79
CA PRO A 850 -59.87 14.74 19.68
C PRO A 850 -58.50 14.09 19.91
N SER A 851 -57.85 13.58 18.87
CA SER A 851 -56.55 12.90 18.96
C SER A 851 -55.53 13.69 19.79
N GLN A 852 -55.43 13.37 21.08
CA GLN A 852 -54.61 14.10 22.06
C GLN A 852 -53.60 13.16 22.72
N GLN A 853 -52.40 13.68 22.99
CA GLN A 853 -51.35 12.92 23.69
C GLN A 853 -51.63 12.77 25.19
N VAL A 854 -52.32 13.72 25.82
CA VAL A 854 -52.68 13.65 27.25
C VAL A 854 -54.14 14.02 27.39
N PHE A 855 -54.94 13.19 28.06
CA PHE A 855 -56.34 13.45 28.33
C PHE A 855 -56.69 13.20 29.81
N ASN A 856 -57.10 14.27 30.48
CA ASN A 856 -57.60 14.21 31.85
C ASN A 856 -59.12 14.01 31.84
N TRP A 857 -59.61 13.05 32.63
CA TRP A 857 -61.03 12.72 32.72
C TRP A 857 -61.49 12.59 34.17
N GLY A 858 -62.79 12.82 34.40
CA GLY A 858 -63.42 12.70 35.70
C GLY A 858 -64.87 12.30 35.59
N THR A 859 -65.32 11.42 36.47
CA THR A 859 -66.73 10.99 36.55
C THR A 859 -67.17 10.88 38.00
N SER A 860 -68.47 11.05 38.22
CA SER A 860 -69.10 10.97 39.54
C SER A 860 -69.95 9.71 39.61
N ILE A 861 -69.63 8.82 40.55
CA ILE A 861 -70.37 7.57 40.78
C ILE A 861 -71.41 7.82 41.88
N TYR A 862 -72.68 7.82 41.51
CA TYR A 862 -73.80 7.76 42.46
C TYR A 862 -74.08 6.30 42.78
N ALA A 863 -73.30 5.73 43.69
CA ALA A 863 -73.56 4.38 44.14
C ALA A 863 -74.64 4.43 45.23
N ASN A 864 -75.88 4.02 44.92
CA ASN A 864 -76.80 3.50 45.94
C ASN A 864 -76.31 2.12 46.45
N ALA A 865 -75.00 1.94 46.59
CA ALA A 865 -74.40 0.68 47.03
C ALA A 865 -74.56 0.60 48.54
N ALA A 866 -75.15 -0.50 49.00
CA ALA A 866 -75.32 -0.73 50.42
C ALA A 866 -73.93 -0.93 51.09
N PRO A 867 -73.78 -0.55 52.36
CA PRO A 867 -72.55 -0.83 53.11
C PRO A 867 -72.20 -2.33 53.04
N GLY A 868 -70.95 -2.67 52.69
CA GLY A 868 -70.49 -4.06 52.49
C GLY A 868 -70.31 -4.50 51.02
N HIS A 869 -70.59 -3.63 50.04
CA HIS A 869 -70.43 -3.95 48.60
C HIS A 869 -69.00 -3.74 48.07
N LYS A 870 -68.62 -4.52 47.04
CA LYS A 870 -67.38 -4.45 46.28
C LYS A 870 -67.66 -3.91 44.87
N LEU A 871 -67.03 -2.81 44.51
CA LEU A 871 -67.16 -2.21 43.17
C LEU A 871 -65.90 -2.46 42.36
N ARG A 872 -66.04 -2.97 41.14
CA ARG A 872 -64.95 -3.13 40.18
C ARG A 872 -65.02 -1.98 39.18
N VAL A 873 -63.95 -1.22 39.06
CA VAL A 873 -63.83 -0.12 38.10
C VAL A 873 -62.80 -0.51 37.04
N GLN A 874 -63.25 -0.58 35.79
CA GLN A 874 -62.41 -0.80 34.62
C GLN A 874 -62.33 0.51 33.83
N THR A 875 -61.12 0.91 33.47
CA THR A 875 -60.89 2.02 32.54
C THR A 875 -60.12 1.50 31.35
N THR A 876 -60.42 2.01 30.17
CA THR A 876 -59.76 1.62 28.92
C THR A 876 -59.50 2.87 28.12
N ALA A 877 -58.24 3.15 27.81
CA ALA A 877 -57.88 4.17 26.84
C ALA A 877 -57.61 3.46 25.52
N ILE A 878 -58.29 3.94 24.49
CA ILE A 878 -58.24 3.37 23.16
C ILE A 878 -57.41 4.32 22.31
N GLY A 879 -56.18 3.91 22.04
CA GLY A 879 -55.38 4.36 20.90
C GLY A 879 -55.26 3.21 19.89
N PRO A 880 -54.31 3.24 18.95
CA PRO A 880 -54.13 2.19 17.95
C PRO A 880 -53.98 0.77 18.52
N THR A 881 -53.39 0.63 19.72
CA THR A 881 -53.11 -0.67 20.36
C THR A 881 -53.92 -0.98 21.63
N GLY A 882 -54.71 -0.03 22.16
CA GLY A 882 -55.64 -0.18 23.29
C GLY A 882 -55.06 -0.67 24.64
N THR A 883 -55.28 0.07 25.72
CA THR A 883 -54.81 -0.33 27.07
C THR A 883 -55.93 -0.25 28.10
N SER A 884 -56.12 -1.32 28.87
CA SER A 884 -57.10 -1.37 29.97
C SER A 884 -56.44 -1.47 31.34
N ASN A 885 -56.89 -0.68 32.32
CA ASN A 885 -56.53 -0.81 33.73
C ASN A 885 -57.76 -1.17 34.56
N LEU A 886 -57.57 -2.07 35.53
CA LEU A 886 -58.63 -2.61 36.37
C LEU A 886 -58.27 -2.43 37.85
N PHE A 887 -59.20 -1.90 38.64
CA PHE A 887 -59.05 -1.81 40.10
C PHE A 887 -60.38 -2.08 40.82
N THR A 888 -60.31 -2.56 42.06
CA THR A 888 -61.51 -2.89 42.87
C THR A 888 -61.54 -2.02 44.13
N LEU A 889 -62.68 -1.39 44.40
CA LEU A 889 -62.98 -0.59 45.59
C LEU A 889 -63.88 -1.40 46.54
N TYR A 890 -63.61 -1.32 47.85
CA TYR A 890 -64.47 -1.90 48.89
C TYR A 890 -65.17 -0.80 49.66
N ILE A 891 -66.49 -0.91 49.81
CA ILE A 891 -67.29 -0.02 50.66
C ILE A 891 -67.51 -0.74 52.00
N ASN A 892 -66.86 -0.24 53.04
CA ASN A 892 -66.95 -0.79 54.39
C ASN A 892 -68.38 -0.65 54.95
N PRO A 893 -68.75 -1.46 55.96
CA PRO A 893 -70.05 -1.37 56.63
C PRO A 893 -70.35 -0.01 57.27
N ASP A 894 -69.32 0.79 57.56
CA ASP A 894 -69.42 2.16 58.09
C ASP A 894 -69.47 3.24 56.99
N GLY A 895 -69.56 2.84 55.72
CA GLY A 895 -69.60 3.74 54.56
C GLY A 895 -68.25 4.29 54.13
N THR A 896 -67.14 3.88 54.76
CA THR A 896 -65.79 4.29 54.34
C THR A 896 -65.24 3.39 53.23
N VAL A 897 -64.38 3.91 52.35
CA VAL A 897 -63.70 3.11 51.32
C VAL A 897 -62.27 2.85 51.77
N ALA A 898 -61.83 1.59 51.93
CA ALA A 898 -60.44 1.30 52.25
C ALA A 898 -59.96 -0.07 51.77
N SER A 899 -58.71 -0.14 51.31
CA SER A 899 -57.94 -1.38 51.12
C SER A 899 -56.73 -1.39 52.07
N CYS A 900 -56.64 -2.40 52.94
CA CYS A 900 -55.50 -2.71 53.85
C CYS A 900 -55.18 -1.69 54.97
N TYR A 901 -55.77 -1.89 56.17
CA TYR A 901 -55.73 -0.97 57.32
C TYR A 901 -54.33 -0.63 57.86
N VAL A 902 -53.48 -1.64 58.15
CA VAL A 902 -52.21 -1.42 58.88
C VAL A 902 -51.11 -0.85 57.97
N LEU A 903 -51.01 -1.35 56.73
CA LEU A 903 -50.06 -0.82 55.75
C LEU A 903 -50.44 0.60 55.33
N THR A 904 -51.73 0.89 55.16
CA THR A 904 -52.19 2.26 54.89
C THR A 904 -51.85 3.21 56.04
N ALA A 905 -52.00 2.77 57.29
CA ALA A 905 -51.59 3.58 58.45
C ALA A 905 -50.07 3.80 58.54
N ALA A 906 -49.28 2.85 58.03
CA ALA A 906 -47.83 2.97 57.98
C ALA A 906 -47.37 3.88 56.83
N TYR A 907 -47.86 3.68 55.61
CA TYR A 907 -47.43 4.42 54.41
C TYR A 907 -48.16 5.75 54.21
N GLY A 908 -49.24 6.00 54.95
CA GLY A 908 -50.07 7.21 54.84
C GLY A 908 -51.05 7.19 53.67
N THR A 909 -50.95 6.20 52.77
CA THR A 909 -51.84 6.02 51.61
C THR A 909 -52.00 4.53 51.32
N PRO A 910 -53.21 4.06 50.94
CA PRO A 910 -53.40 2.68 50.48
C PRO A 910 -52.77 2.44 49.10
N TYR A 911 -52.35 3.49 48.39
CA TYR A 911 -51.87 3.44 47.01
C TYR A 911 -50.34 3.42 46.89
N ALA A 912 -49.61 3.30 48.00
CA ALA A 912 -48.16 3.16 47.92
C ALA A 912 -47.80 1.95 47.05
N ALA A 913 -46.80 2.10 46.17
CA ALA A 913 -46.41 1.08 45.20
C ALA A 913 -46.14 -0.31 45.85
N ASP A 914 -45.66 -0.31 47.09
CA ASP A 914 -45.45 -1.53 47.88
C ASP A 914 -46.77 -2.21 48.27
N ILE A 915 -47.80 -1.44 48.64
CA ILE A 915 -49.13 -1.95 48.99
C ILE A 915 -49.81 -2.49 47.74
N GLN A 916 -49.69 -1.81 46.60
CA GLN A 916 -50.28 -2.27 45.35
C GLN A 916 -49.67 -3.60 44.87
N ALA A 917 -48.34 -3.74 44.96
CA ALA A 917 -47.66 -4.99 44.60
C ALA A 917 -48.11 -6.17 45.48
N LEU A 918 -48.23 -5.94 46.80
CA LEU A 918 -48.67 -6.96 47.75
C LEU A 918 -50.14 -7.37 47.55
N ASN A 919 -51.03 -6.41 47.27
CA ASN A 919 -52.43 -6.69 46.98
C ASN A 919 -52.58 -7.49 45.68
N ALA A 920 -51.85 -7.13 44.63
CA ALA A 920 -51.87 -7.85 43.35
C ALA A 920 -51.34 -9.29 43.49
N LEU A 921 -50.31 -9.51 44.30
CA LEU A 921 -49.80 -10.86 44.60
C LEU A 921 -50.83 -11.70 45.38
N ARG A 922 -51.47 -11.11 46.41
CA ARG A 922 -52.53 -11.75 47.21
C ARG A 922 -53.68 -12.22 46.32
N GLU A 923 -54.14 -11.36 45.42
CA GLU A 923 -55.29 -11.63 44.55
C GLU A 923 -55.01 -12.69 43.48
N ARG A 924 -53.73 -12.86 43.08
CA ARG A 924 -53.37 -13.76 41.98
C ARG A 924 -52.93 -15.15 42.43
N PHE A 925 -52.36 -15.32 43.62
CA PHE A 925 -51.66 -16.56 43.99
C PHE A 925 -52.06 -17.23 45.31
N VAL A 926 -53.02 -16.68 46.08
CA VAL A 926 -53.47 -17.31 47.33
C VAL A 926 -54.79 -18.07 47.10
N PRO A 927 -54.83 -19.41 47.18
CA PRO A 927 -56.09 -20.16 47.11
C PRO A 927 -56.93 -19.91 48.38
N MET A 928 -58.23 -19.71 48.22
CA MET A 928 -59.16 -19.49 49.33
C MET A 928 -59.42 -20.78 50.13
N GLY A 929 -58.52 -21.11 51.07
CA GLY A 929 -58.76 -22.11 52.11
C GLY A 929 -59.48 -21.52 53.32
N THR A 930 -60.12 -22.37 54.14
CA THR A 930 -60.83 -21.96 55.38
C THR A 930 -59.95 -21.16 56.35
N TRP A 931 -58.66 -21.48 56.42
CA TRP A 931 -57.69 -20.72 57.23
C TRP A 931 -57.45 -19.29 56.73
N HIS A 932 -57.50 -19.06 55.42
CA HIS A 932 -57.31 -17.73 54.83
C HIS A 932 -58.49 -16.80 55.17
N GLN A 933 -59.71 -17.33 55.09
CA GLN A 933 -60.92 -16.57 55.47
C GLN A 933 -60.93 -16.24 56.96
N THR A 934 -60.58 -17.18 57.83
CA THR A 934 -60.46 -16.92 59.29
C THR A 934 -59.41 -15.85 59.61
N TYR A 935 -58.29 -15.85 58.89
CA TYR A 935 -57.26 -14.81 59.05
C TYR A 935 -57.75 -13.43 58.60
N LEU A 936 -58.43 -13.35 57.45
CA LEU A 936 -59.00 -12.10 56.95
C LEU A 936 -60.08 -11.55 57.88
N ASP A 937 -60.99 -12.40 58.38
CA ASP A 937 -62.00 -12.01 59.36
C ASP A 937 -61.38 -11.49 60.67
N TRP A 938 -60.30 -12.13 61.13
CA TRP A 938 -59.55 -11.63 62.29
C TRP A 938 -58.86 -10.29 61.98
N TYR A 939 -58.23 -10.16 60.81
CA TYR A 939 -57.53 -8.96 60.37
C TYR A 939 -58.49 -7.79 60.15
N ASP A 940 -59.70 -8.02 59.66
CA ASP A 940 -60.71 -6.99 59.46
C ASP A 940 -61.30 -6.52 60.80
N ARG A 941 -61.40 -7.41 61.80
CA ARG A 941 -61.82 -7.05 63.16
C ARG A 941 -60.73 -6.31 63.95
N GLN A 942 -59.47 -6.71 63.84
CA GLN A 942 -58.38 -6.16 64.67
C GLN A 942 -57.53 -5.11 63.94
N GLY A 943 -57.49 -5.16 62.62
CA GLY A 943 -56.68 -4.30 61.75
C GLY A 943 -56.93 -2.81 61.93
N PRO A 944 -58.17 -2.31 62.06
CA PRO A 944 -58.44 -0.91 62.34
C PRO A 944 -57.84 -0.43 63.68
N ARG A 945 -57.88 -1.26 64.72
CA ARG A 945 -57.30 -0.96 66.04
C ARG A 945 -55.78 -0.92 65.99
N MET A 946 -55.16 -1.91 65.34
CA MET A 946 -53.71 -1.92 65.11
C MET A 946 -53.26 -0.72 64.26
N ALA A 947 -54.02 -0.37 63.22
CA ALA A 947 -53.77 0.77 62.35
C ALA A 947 -53.87 2.10 63.10
N ALA A 948 -54.76 2.25 64.07
CA ALA A 948 -54.87 3.45 64.91
C ALA A 948 -53.65 3.62 65.83
N VAL A 949 -53.08 2.52 66.34
CA VAL A 949 -51.84 2.54 67.13
C VAL A 949 -50.64 2.88 66.25
N VAL A 950 -50.52 2.25 65.08
CA VAL A 950 -49.42 2.51 64.12
C VAL A 950 -49.46 3.97 63.63
N ARG A 951 -50.63 4.54 63.35
CA ARG A 951 -50.77 5.94 62.89
C ARG A 951 -50.23 6.98 63.87
N ARG A 952 -50.18 6.66 65.17
CA ARG A 952 -49.76 7.58 66.23
C ARG A 952 -48.28 7.50 66.57
N SER A 953 -47.53 6.58 65.96
CA SER A 953 -46.10 6.37 66.25
C SER A 953 -45.27 6.32 64.97
N PRO A 954 -44.48 7.36 64.66
CA PRO A 954 -43.57 7.38 63.52
C PRO A 954 -42.58 6.20 63.53
N PHE A 955 -42.15 5.76 64.72
CA PHE A 955 -41.31 4.58 64.88
C PHE A 955 -42.00 3.30 64.39
N LEU A 956 -43.26 3.07 64.78
CA LEU A 956 -44.03 1.91 64.31
C LEU A 956 -44.37 1.99 62.82
N GLN A 957 -44.61 3.19 62.28
CA GLN A 957 -44.75 3.38 60.83
C GLN A 957 -43.47 2.97 60.09
N GLY A 958 -42.30 3.39 60.60
CA GLY A 958 -41.00 3.00 60.06
C GLY A 958 -40.76 1.49 60.12
N LEU A 959 -41.07 0.86 61.26
CA LEU A 959 -40.95 -0.58 61.46
C LEU A 959 -41.84 -1.37 60.47
N VAL A 960 -43.11 -0.98 60.34
CA VAL A 960 -44.06 -1.64 59.43
C VAL A 960 -43.66 -1.46 57.96
N ARG A 961 -43.19 -0.28 57.56
CA ARG A 961 -42.63 -0.06 56.20
C ARG A 961 -41.38 -0.92 55.98
N GLY A 962 -40.48 -0.99 56.96
CA GLY A 962 -39.26 -1.79 56.89
C GLY A 962 -39.55 -3.28 56.69
N LEU A 963 -40.53 -3.82 57.40
CA LEU A 963 -40.97 -5.22 57.27
C LEU A 963 -41.73 -5.50 55.96
N ALA A 964 -42.45 -4.51 55.41
CA ALA A 964 -43.25 -4.69 54.19
C ALA A 964 -42.42 -4.64 52.89
N LYS A 965 -41.32 -3.88 52.86
CA LYS A 965 -40.49 -3.67 51.66
C LYS A 965 -39.95 -4.96 51.02
N PRO A 966 -39.37 -5.93 51.76
CA PRO A 966 -38.87 -7.17 51.17
C PRO A 966 -40.00 -8.00 50.52
N ALA A 967 -41.16 -8.07 51.17
CA ALA A 967 -42.32 -8.78 50.65
C ALA A 967 -42.88 -8.10 49.38
N ALA A 968 -42.90 -6.77 49.33
CA ALA A 968 -43.32 -6.01 48.15
C ALA A 968 -42.34 -6.14 46.96
N ALA A 969 -41.03 -6.20 47.23
CA ALA A 969 -40.03 -6.46 46.21
C ALA A 969 -40.18 -7.87 45.62
N PHE A 970 -40.36 -8.89 46.47
CA PHE A 970 -40.67 -10.25 46.04
C PHE A 970 -41.94 -10.30 45.19
N ALA A 971 -43.00 -9.59 45.61
CA ALA A 971 -44.25 -9.50 44.88
C ALA A 971 -44.07 -8.93 43.46
N ARG A 972 -43.33 -7.82 43.31
CA ARG A 972 -43.04 -7.21 42.01
C ARG A 972 -42.24 -8.16 41.09
N TRP A 973 -41.22 -8.81 41.63
CA TRP A 973 -40.42 -9.78 40.88
C TRP A 973 -41.26 -10.97 40.40
N ARG A 974 -42.09 -11.56 41.27
CA ARG A 974 -42.94 -12.71 40.92
C ARG A 974 -44.02 -12.35 39.88
N LEU A 975 -44.54 -11.13 39.93
CA LEU A 975 -45.51 -10.61 38.96
C LEU A 975 -44.89 -10.30 37.59
N GLN A 976 -43.58 -10.02 37.53
CA GLN A 976 -42.84 -9.83 36.27
C GLN A 976 -42.42 -11.16 35.63
N ALA A 977 -42.01 -12.16 36.42
CA ALA A 977 -41.61 -13.48 35.93
C ALA A 977 -42.77 -14.35 35.40
N SER A 978 -44.01 -13.88 35.48
CA SER A 978 -45.23 -14.56 35.01
C SER A 978 -45.97 -13.81 33.89
N ARG A 979 -45.27 -12.88 33.23
CA ARG A 979 -45.72 -12.17 32.03
C ARG A 979 -45.02 -12.67 30.79
#